data_AF-A0A0A1TYT1-F1
#
_entry.id   AF-A0A0A1TYT1-F1
#
_cell.length_a   1.000
_cell.length_b   1.000
_cell.length_c   1.000
_cell.angle_alpha   90.00
_cell.angle_beta   90.00
_cell.angle_gamma   90.00
#
_symmetry.space_group_name_H-M   'P 1'
#
loop_
_entity.id
_entity.type
_entity.pdbx_description
1 polymer ?
#
loop_
_entity_poly.entity_id
_entity_poly.type
_entity_poly.pdbx_seq_one_letter_code
_entity_poly.pdbx_strand_id
1 'polypeptide(L)'
;MGSLFLTITTLFVLGISESCYTIDEDHCVSDQLGLCTGNLVIVEEDVDCVGVNGFWGSTITSITFTSPDKIRIKDSAFYNAFSLNNYYSNGTASLGPYAFVSTQIKTFDLEGVTDLPMYAFYRNTKLKAVYNTDSLVNISSKVFYHCTSLDSFPFSPSIKMILAYAFADTGFVHLKFPLRLSSYYDDIFYWCTKLETADLTRVYSIFDRFFEGSKKLRKVVGTESIRRVYAGAFSGCTSLNALHLYSSTMAINYDFINIPFLFFHGTTAPTTVVTLNTNLVVYVDENYTKSTFGNLNVTKARCDNVHYINTTATVDGEINGVQCLSCPNGMNTISGLGETCELNVSICLDTVSHCDFCEETGKCEYCADNYFLNVMTSQCVEKCPERFWQTASRCVNCIDNCQICDDTESCELCDENMYFNKEKGACVNCLDTNCKYCDTTGRCNECNKNYQLIMPYKVCILCGNNCVRCREDGTCIECEPNYKMLDETRSCVYEKCPERYYEAEGLCKRCDENCAVCVKNGECEECVSGAYKVDRLNICLESCPLTKYYIDETNKVCIDCTPNCKTCSEINDIVMCSTCEDGFKLIEPRRLCVSKCPVEEYFELEGTCKQCPTNCLQCKDAKSCEECKRGHFYNSTNNVCETCDGTTTCLENKQVNMKLEKKSEL
;
A
#
# COMPACT_ATOMS: atom_id res chain seq x y z
N MET A 1 30.20 -67.88 41.29
CA MET A 1 29.00 -68.70 41.01
C MET A 1 27.80 -67.87 41.46
N GLY A 2 26.83 -67.43 40.67
CA GLY A 2 26.52 -67.55 39.24
C GLY A 2 25.10 -67.00 39.01
N SER A 3 24.88 -66.36 37.85
CA SER A 3 23.63 -66.30 37.07
C SER A 3 22.37 -65.56 37.57
N LEU A 4 22.10 -64.42 36.89
CA LEU A 4 20.86 -63.93 36.23
C LEU A 4 19.50 -64.01 36.95
N PHE A 5 18.78 -62.88 37.02
CA PHE A 5 17.47 -62.69 36.36
C PHE A 5 17.11 -61.19 36.22
N LEU A 6 16.39 -60.90 35.12
CA LEU A 6 16.05 -59.62 34.46
C LEU A 6 15.64 -58.43 35.34
N THR A 7 16.11 -57.23 34.96
CA THR A 7 15.58 -55.92 35.38
C THR A 7 14.38 -55.51 34.54
N ILE A 8 13.25 -55.22 35.20
CA ILE A 8 12.10 -54.52 34.63
C ILE A 8 12.37 -53.02 34.72
N THR A 9 12.63 -52.39 33.57
CA THR A 9 12.47 -50.95 33.36
C THR A 9 11.18 -50.73 32.59
N THR A 10 10.22 -50.03 33.20
CA THR A 10 8.95 -49.66 32.56
C THR A 10 8.81 -48.14 32.44
N LEU A 11 8.54 -47.75 31.20
CA LEU A 11 7.87 -46.53 30.72
C LEU A 11 8.67 -45.22 30.68
N PHE A 12 9.50 -45.09 29.65
CA PHE A 12 9.53 -43.85 28.84
C PHE A 12 8.54 -44.05 27.67
N VAL A 13 7.62 -43.10 27.55
CA VAL A 13 6.56 -43.09 26.54
C VAL A 13 7.16 -42.84 25.16
N LEU A 14 6.90 -43.76 24.24
CA LEU A 14 7.02 -43.61 22.80
C LEU A 14 6.21 -42.38 22.34
N GLY A 15 6.89 -41.43 21.72
CA GLY A 15 6.29 -40.30 21.01
C GLY A 15 7.15 -39.97 19.80
N ILE A 16 7.43 -40.98 18.96
CA ILE A 16 7.95 -40.76 17.62
C ILE A 16 6.73 -40.24 16.82
N SER A 17 6.73 -38.97 16.48
CA SER A 17 5.97 -38.52 15.32
C SER A 17 6.58 -39.23 14.12
N GLU A 18 5.96 -40.31 13.63
CA GLU A 18 6.38 -40.94 12.37
C GLU A 18 6.25 -39.86 11.27
N SER A 19 7.37 -39.33 10.81
CA SER A 19 7.42 -38.47 9.64
C SER A 19 6.83 -39.24 8.46
N CYS A 20 6.12 -38.57 7.54
CA CYS A 20 5.54 -39.24 6.38
C CYS A 20 6.61 -39.68 5.35
N TYR A 21 7.87 -39.27 5.55
CA TYR A 21 9.02 -39.55 4.71
C TYR A 21 10.14 -40.21 5.52
N THR A 22 11.07 -40.84 4.79
CA THR A 22 12.33 -41.39 5.28
C THR A 22 13.50 -40.65 4.65
N ILE A 23 14.61 -40.55 5.38
CA ILE A 23 15.90 -40.08 4.88
C ILE A 23 16.86 -41.28 4.88
N ASP A 24 17.50 -41.57 3.75
CA ASP A 24 18.45 -42.68 3.61
C ASP A 24 19.89 -42.29 4.03
N GLU A 25 20.81 -43.25 3.95
CA GLU A 25 22.24 -43.03 4.28
C GLU A 25 22.96 -42.05 3.33
N ASP A 26 22.40 -41.81 2.15
CA ASP A 26 22.87 -40.79 1.20
C ASP A 26 22.27 -39.41 1.49
N HIS A 27 21.53 -39.26 2.61
CA HIS A 27 20.76 -38.07 2.98
C HIS A 27 19.67 -37.69 1.96
N CYS A 28 19.12 -38.69 1.28
CA CYS A 28 18.06 -38.54 0.31
C CYS A 28 16.68 -38.74 0.95
N VAL A 29 15.79 -37.75 0.81
CA VAL A 29 14.41 -37.86 1.28
C VAL A 29 13.52 -38.62 0.30
N SER A 30 12.64 -39.47 0.82
CA SER A 30 11.63 -40.22 0.05
C SER A 30 10.33 -40.39 0.85
N ASP A 31 9.19 -40.34 0.17
CA ASP A 31 7.86 -40.65 0.69
C ASP A 31 7.81 -42.09 1.23
N GLN A 32 7.35 -42.27 2.45
CA GLN A 32 7.22 -43.57 3.08
C GLN A 32 5.95 -44.26 2.58
N LEU A 33 6.01 -44.88 1.40
CA LEU A 33 4.92 -45.66 0.80
C LEU A 33 3.62 -44.85 0.52
N GLY A 34 3.74 -43.56 0.20
CA GLY A 34 2.60 -42.71 -0.17
C GLY A 34 1.86 -42.12 1.03
N LEU A 35 2.52 -42.05 2.19
CA LEU A 35 1.97 -41.43 3.40
C LEU A 35 2.01 -39.91 3.32
N CYS A 36 2.93 -39.33 2.55
CA CYS A 36 2.98 -37.88 2.40
C CYS A 36 1.81 -37.36 1.55
N THR A 37 1.08 -36.39 2.11
CA THR A 37 -0.09 -35.75 1.50
C THR A 37 -0.04 -34.25 1.76
N GLY A 38 -0.65 -33.46 0.88
CA GLY A 38 -0.72 -32.00 1.08
C GLY A 38 0.64 -31.30 1.00
N ASN A 39 0.84 -30.26 1.81
CA ASN A 39 2.08 -29.49 1.80
C ASN A 39 3.11 -30.16 2.71
N LEU A 40 4.27 -30.49 2.13
CA LEU A 40 5.39 -31.12 2.82
C LEU A 40 6.53 -30.12 3.02
N VAL A 41 7.03 -30.00 4.25
CA VAL A 41 8.20 -29.19 4.58
C VAL A 41 9.28 -30.11 5.15
N ILE A 42 10.45 -30.10 4.53
CA ILE A 42 11.64 -30.83 4.96
C ILE A 42 12.53 -29.86 5.75
N VAL A 43 12.66 -30.11 7.05
CA VAL A 43 13.33 -29.22 8.02
C VAL A 43 14.74 -29.68 8.40
N GLU A 44 15.11 -30.88 7.96
CA GLU A 44 16.38 -31.50 8.22
C GLU A 44 17.49 -30.84 7.36
N GLU A 45 18.43 -30.19 8.04
CA GLU A 45 19.54 -29.46 7.40
C GLU A 45 20.50 -30.39 6.63
N ASP A 46 20.55 -31.67 7.00
CA ASP A 46 21.42 -32.67 6.36
C ASP A 46 20.84 -33.27 5.08
N VAL A 47 19.58 -32.99 4.72
CA VAL A 47 18.98 -33.48 3.47
C VAL A 47 19.59 -32.76 2.27
N ASP A 48 20.25 -33.53 1.39
CA ASP A 48 20.94 -33.01 0.21
C ASP A 48 20.31 -33.46 -1.12
N CYS A 49 19.34 -34.39 -1.07
CA CYS A 49 18.71 -34.91 -2.26
C CYS A 49 17.30 -35.45 -2.05
N VAL A 50 16.59 -35.61 -3.17
CA VAL A 50 15.38 -36.43 -3.26
C VAL A 50 15.76 -37.76 -3.88
N GLY A 51 15.35 -38.86 -3.23
CA GLY A 51 15.68 -40.22 -3.62
C GLY A 51 15.18 -40.61 -5.00
N VAL A 52 15.77 -41.68 -5.56
CA VAL A 52 15.28 -42.29 -6.80
C VAL A 52 13.86 -42.81 -6.56
N ASN A 53 12.90 -42.40 -7.38
CA ASN A 53 11.46 -42.63 -7.16
C ASN A 53 10.92 -42.10 -5.82
N GLY A 54 11.63 -41.17 -5.16
CA GLY A 54 11.38 -40.83 -3.76
C GLY A 54 9.94 -40.40 -3.48
N PHE A 55 9.31 -39.64 -4.37
CA PHE A 55 7.92 -39.19 -4.30
C PHE A 55 7.13 -39.65 -5.55
N TRP A 56 7.47 -40.83 -6.07
CA TRP A 56 6.79 -41.40 -7.22
C TRP A 56 5.29 -41.58 -6.95
N GLY A 57 4.45 -40.96 -7.77
CA GLY A 57 2.99 -41.01 -7.63
C GLY A 57 2.46 -40.35 -6.36
N SER A 58 3.30 -39.59 -5.64
CA SER A 58 2.90 -38.98 -4.37
C SER A 58 1.76 -37.98 -4.55
N THR A 59 0.96 -37.83 -3.49
CA THR A 59 -0.21 -36.95 -3.47
C THR A 59 0.06 -35.59 -2.84
N ILE A 60 1.34 -35.32 -2.51
CA ILE A 60 1.76 -34.00 -2.06
C ILE A 60 1.38 -32.91 -3.06
N THR A 61 0.94 -31.78 -2.54
CA THR A 61 0.61 -30.58 -3.31
C THR A 61 1.80 -29.63 -3.42
N SER A 62 2.67 -29.62 -2.40
CA SER A 62 3.93 -28.90 -2.43
C SER A 62 5.01 -29.63 -1.63
N ILE A 63 6.27 -29.36 -1.97
CA ILE A 63 7.43 -29.74 -1.17
C ILE A 63 8.36 -28.52 -1.01
N THR A 64 8.78 -28.27 0.22
CA THR A 64 9.70 -27.18 0.59
C THR A 64 10.91 -27.73 1.31
N PHE A 65 12.11 -27.38 0.84
CA PHE A 65 13.38 -27.68 1.52
C PHE A 65 13.88 -26.43 2.23
N THR A 66 14.17 -26.55 3.52
CA THR A 66 14.76 -25.46 4.32
C THR A 66 16.29 -25.51 4.40
N SER A 67 16.90 -26.56 3.83
CA SER A 67 18.35 -26.70 3.75
C SER A 67 18.98 -25.50 3.01
N PRO A 68 20.10 -24.95 3.51
CA PRO A 68 20.82 -23.91 2.82
C PRO A 68 21.51 -24.41 1.54
N ASP A 69 21.66 -25.72 1.36
CA ASP A 69 22.34 -26.30 0.20
C ASP A 69 21.38 -26.53 -0.98
N LYS A 70 21.95 -26.53 -2.19
CA LYS A 70 21.20 -26.85 -3.42
C LYS A 70 20.84 -28.33 -3.43
N ILE A 71 19.57 -28.64 -3.66
CA ILE A 71 19.05 -30.02 -3.60
C ILE A 71 19.30 -30.76 -4.91
N ARG A 72 19.76 -32.00 -4.83
CA ARG A 72 19.86 -32.91 -5.99
C ARG A 72 18.56 -33.69 -6.14
N ILE A 73 17.94 -33.65 -7.31
CA ILE A 73 16.73 -34.44 -7.58
C ILE A 73 17.14 -35.67 -8.38
N LYS A 74 17.11 -36.86 -7.76
CA LYS A 74 17.47 -38.11 -8.44
C LYS A 74 16.36 -38.58 -9.41
N ASP A 75 16.66 -39.64 -10.15
CA ASP A 75 15.83 -40.18 -11.22
C ASP A 75 14.38 -40.46 -10.77
N SER A 76 13.42 -40.04 -11.59
CA SER A 76 11.98 -40.25 -11.36
C SER A 76 11.46 -39.76 -10.00
N ALA A 77 12.17 -38.88 -9.30
CA ALA A 77 11.86 -38.43 -7.95
C ALA A 77 10.39 -38.04 -7.74
N PHE A 78 9.78 -37.28 -8.66
CA PHE A 78 8.38 -36.83 -8.61
C PHE A 78 7.56 -37.34 -9.80
N TYR A 79 7.95 -38.47 -10.40
CA TYR A 79 7.23 -39.01 -11.55
C TYR A 79 5.76 -39.26 -11.19
N ASN A 80 4.81 -38.80 -12.02
CA ASN A 80 3.37 -38.89 -11.79
C ASN A 80 2.88 -38.33 -10.44
N ALA A 81 3.61 -37.42 -9.80
CA ALA A 81 3.09 -36.67 -8.66
C ALA A 81 2.04 -35.65 -9.14
N PHE A 82 0.86 -36.14 -9.53
CA PHE A 82 -0.18 -35.38 -10.24
C PHE A 82 -0.78 -34.23 -9.44
N SER A 83 -0.50 -34.15 -8.14
CA SER A 83 -0.96 -33.06 -7.28
C SER A 83 0.13 -32.02 -7.02
N LEU A 84 1.39 -32.36 -7.28
CA LEU A 84 2.54 -31.51 -6.99
C LEU A 84 2.51 -30.29 -7.89
N ASN A 85 2.15 -29.15 -7.31
CA ASN A 85 2.03 -27.88 -8.02
C ASN A 85 3.08 -26.85 -7.61
N ASN A 86 3.77 -27.05 -6.49
CA ASN A 86 4.90 -26.22 -6.09
C ASN A 86 6.09 -27.06 -5.58
N TYR A 87 7.30 -26.66 -5.97
CA TYR A 87 8.56 -27.20 -5.49
C TYR A 87 9.42 -25.99 -5.09
N TYR A 88 9.89 -25.98 -3.85
CA TYR A 88 10.64 -24.87 -3.27
C TYR A 88 11.94 -25.38 -2.66
N SER A 89 13.08 -24.80 -3.05
CA SER A 89 14.40 -25.10 -2.50
C SER A 89 15.33 -23.90 -2.68
N ASN A 90 16.46 -23.86 -1.97
CA ASN A 90 17.50 -22.82 -2.15
C ASN A 90 18.32 -23.01 -3.46
N GLY A 91 17.67 -23.50 -4.52
CA GLY A 91 18.27 -23.91 -5.79
C GLY A 91 18.31 -25.43 -5.98
N THR A 92 18.49 -25.84 -7.23
CA THR A 92 18.58 -27.25 -7.64
C THR A 92 19.99 -27.54 -8.15
N ALA A 93 20.72 -28.44 -7.49
CA ALA A 93 22.09 -28.76 -7.86
C ALA A 93 22.15 -29.60 -9.14
N SER A 94 21.22 -30.54 -9.31
CA SER A 94 21.14 -31.41 -10.48
C SER A 94 19.77 -32.04 -10.60
N LEU A 95 19.38 -32.40 -11.82
CA LEU A 95 18.17 -33.17 -12.12
C LEU A 95 18.55 -34.55 -12.68
N GLY A 96 17.82 -35.58 -12.24
CA GLY A 96 17.84 -36.93 -12.81
C GLY A 96 16.81 -37.09 -13.94
N PRO A 97 17.01 -38.04 -14.87
CA PRO A 97 16.00 -38.41 -15.85
C PRO A 97 14.62 -38.60 -15.24
N TYR A 98 13.59 -38.15 -15.96
CA TYR A 98 12.19 -38.30 -15.55
C TYR A 98 11.79 -37.65 -14.20
N ALA A 99 12.61 -36.75 -13.64
CA ALA A 99 12.43 -36.20 -12.30
C ALA A 99 11.03 -35.62 -12.01
N PHE A 100 10.44 -34.83 -12.93
CA PHE A 100 9.16 -34.14 -12.75
C PHE A 100 8.13 -34.57 -13.81
N VAL A 101 8.10 -35.83 -14.22
CA VAL A 101 7.12 -36.27 -15.24
C VAL A 101 5.68 -36.11 -14.76
N SER A 102 4.84 -35.49 -15.58
CA SER A 102 3.38 -35.36 -15.35
C SER A 102 2.99 -34.76 -13.98
N THR A 103 3.77 -33.80 -13.48
CA THR A 103 3.40 -32.99 -12.31
C THR A 103 2.52 -31.79 -12.72
N GLN A 104 2.12 -30.96 -11.74
CA GLN A 104 1.34 -29.74 -11.96
C GLN A 104 2.13 -28.47 -11.64
N ILE A 105 3.47 -28.57 -11.56
CA ILE A 105 4.32 -27.40 -11.30
C ILE A 105 4.10 -26.32 -12.35
N LYS A 106 4.03 -25.06 -11.90
CA LYS A 106 3.77 -23.91 -12.77
C LYS A 106 5.04 -23.23 -13.26
N THR A 107 6.08 -23.25 -12.44
CA THR A 107 7.37 -22.61 -12.70
C THR A 107 8.49 -23.53 -12.22
N PHE A 108 9.68 -23.34 -12.77
CA PHE A 108 10.88 -24.02 -12.30
C PHE A 108 12.11 -23.12 -12.43
N ASP A 109 12.91 -23.04 -11.38
CA ASP A 109 14.18 -22.32 -11.37
C ASP A 109 15.35 -23.26 -11.71
N LEU A 110 16.12 -22.93 -12.75
CA LEU A 110 17.30 -23.70 -13.18
C LEU A 110 18.63 -23.15 -12.67
N GLU A 111 18.63 -22.29 -11.66
CA GLU A 111 19.85 -21.70 -11.14
C GLU A 111 20.87 -22.75 -10.67
N GLY A 112 21.98 -22.87 -11.40
CA GLY A 112 23.04 -23.84 -11.14
C GLY A 112 22.86 -25.20 -11.84
N VAL A 113 21.75 -25.42 -12.55
CA VAL A 113 21.53 -26.63 -13.34
C VAL A 113 22.28 -26.52 -14.68
N THR A 114 23.25 -27.41 -14.90
CA THR A 114 24.05 -27.45 -16.15
C THR A 114 23.44 -28.32 -17.24
N ASP A 115 22.66 -29.33 -16.87
CA ASP A 115 22.14 -30.34 -17.78
C ASP A 115 20.67 -30.65 -17.47
N LEU A 116 19.81 -30.56 -18.48
CA LEU A 116 18.43 -31.04 -18.41
C LEU A 116 18.36 -32.47 -18.96
N PRO A 117 18.15 -33.49 -18.11
CA PRO A 117 18.18 -34.88 -18.53
C PRO A 117 16.91 -35.31 -19.26
N MET A 118 16.95 -36.47 -19.92
CA MET A 118 15.84 -36.95 -20.73
C MET A 118 14.53 -36.98 -19.94
N TYR A 119 13.45 -36.50 -20.56
CA TYR A 119 12.10 -36.49 -19.99
C TYR A 119 11.93 -35.74 -18.65
N ALA A 120 12.89 -34.92 -18.21
CA ALA A 120 12.85 -34.28 -16.88
C ALA A 120 11.51 -33.60 -16.57
N PHE A 121 10.90 -32.92 -17.54
CA PHE A 121 9.63 -32.21 -17.40
C PHE A 121 8.52 -32.74 -18.32
N TYR A 122 8.63 -33.97 -18.82
CA TYR A 122 7.69 -34.56 -19.78
C TYR A 122 6.24 -34.49 -19.28
N ARG A 123 5.33 -34.00 -20.13
CA ARG A 123 3.88 -33.82 -19.84
C ARG A 123 3.55 -32.91 -18.65
N ASN A 124 4.42 -31.97 -18.28
CA ASN A 124 4.05 -30.90 -17.35
C ASN A 124 3.18 -29.84 -18.05
N THR A 125 1.90 -30.15 -18.20
CA THR A 125 0.93 -29.30 -18.93
C THR A 125 0.61 -27.98 -18.22
N LYS A 126 1.03 -27.80 -16.95
CA LYS A 126 0.87 -26.55 -16.17
C LYS A 126 2.14 -25.70 -16.11
N LEU A 127 3.29 -26.25 -16.50
CA LEU A 127 4.56 -25.52 -16.51
C LEU A 127 4.46 -24.40 -17.54
N LYS A 128 4.44 -23.17 -17.04
CA LYS A 128 4.27 -21.95 -17.83
C LYS A 128 5.62 -21.29 -18.13
N ALA A 129 6.56 -21.33 -17.20
CA ALA A 129 7.84 -20.64 -17.34
C ALA A 129 8.97 -21.40 -16.63
N VAL A 130 10.18 -21.17 -17.14
CA VAL A 130 11.44 -21.66 -16.58
C VAL A 130 12.42 -20.49 -16.55
N TYR A 131 13.19 -20.34 -15.47
CA TYR A 131 14.06 -19.20 -15.24
C TYR A 131 15.53 -19.62 -15.05
N ASN A 132 16.45 -18.64 -15.08
CA ASN A 132 17.87 -18.78 -14.74
C ASN A 132 18.63 -19.85 -15.57
N THR A 133 18.51 -19.79 -16.89
CA THR A 133 19.14 -20.73 -17.83
C THR A 133 20.61 -20.44 -18.16
N ASP A 134 21.25 -19.47 -17.50
CA ASP A 134 22.60 -19.03 -17.89
C ASP A 134 23.69 -20.08 -17.67
N SER A 135 23.48 -20.97 -16.70
CA SER A 135 24.37 -22.11 -16.46
C SER A 135 24.08 -23.33 -17.33
N LEU A 136 22.97 -23.32 -18.09
CA LEU A 136 22.48 -24.48 -18.82
C LEU A 136 23.31 -24.73 -20.08
N VAL A 137 23.89 -25.92 -20.20
CA VAL A 137 24.76 -26.31 -21.31
C VAL A 137 24.04 -27.26 -22.26
N ASN A 138 23.31 -28.25 -21.73
CA ASN A 138 22.70 -29.32 -22.52
C ASN A 138 21.22 -29.51 -22.20
N ILE A 139 20.40 -29.64 -23.24
CA ILE A 139 18.97 -30.00 -23.14
C ILE A 139 18.76 -31.35 -23.84
N SER A 140 18.47 -32.38 -23.05
CA SER A 140 18.31 -33.75 -23.56
C SER A 140 16.97 -33.98 -24.26
N SER A 141 16.74 -35.21 -24.71
CA SER A 141 15.57 -35.56 -25.52
C SER A 141 14.29 -35.46 -24.70
N LYS A 142 13.24 -34.88 -25.31
CA LYS A 142 11.87 -34.82 -24.74
C LYS A 142 11.76 -34.18 -23.35
N VAL A 143 12.68 -33.30 -22.97
CA VAL A 143 12.68 -32.60 -21.67
C VAL A 143 11.35 -31.91 -21.42
N PHE A 144 10.88 -31.08 -22.36
CA PHE A 144 9.62 -30.32 -22.27
C PHE A 144 8.55 -30.83 -23.23
N TYR A 145 8.63 -32.11 -23.64
CA TYR A 145 7.64 -32.66 -24.56
C TYR A 145 6.25 -32.64 -23.91
N HIS A 146 5.26 -32.09 -24.62
CA HIS A 146 3.87 -31.91 -24.16
C HIS A 146 3.73 -30.96 -22.95
N CYS A 147 4.64 -30.00 -22.79
CA CYS A 147 4.49 -28.85 -21.88
C CYS A 147 3.64 -27.76 -22.56
N THR A 148 2.36 -28.02 -22.74
CA THR A 148 1.44 -27.21 -23.58
C THR A 148 1.12 -25.80 -23.06
N SER A 149 1.54 -25.48 -21.83
CA SER A 149 1.46 -24.13 -21.23
C SER A 149 2.77 -23.35 -21.28
N LEU A 150 3.90 -23.98 -21.65
CA LEU A 150 5.19 -23.31 -21.75
C LEU A 150 5.20 -22.42 -22.99
N ASP A 151 4.98 -21.12 -22.79
CA ASP A 151 4.79 -20.13 -23.86
C ASP A 151 6.06 -19.38 -24.25
N SER A 152 7.12 -19.51 -23.45
CA SER A 152 8.44 -18.93 -23.69
C SER A 152 9.54 -19.73 -22.98
N PHE A 153 10.76 -19.67 -23.51
CA PHE A 153 11.95 -20.28 -22.91
C PHE A 153 13.16 -19.34 -23.09
N PRO A 154 13.87 -18.97 -22.02
CA PRO A 154 15.04 -18.11 -22.12
C PRO A 154 16.24 -18.90 -22.67
N PHE A 155 16.44 -18.85 -23.99
CA PHE A 155 17.61 -19.48 -24.62
C PHE A 155 18.89 -18.69 -24.32
N SER A 156 19.71 -19.17 -23.40
CA SER A 156 21.00 -18.57 -23.07
C SER A 156 22.11 -18.99 -24.07
N PRO A 157 23.08 -18.11 -24.40
CA PRO A 157 24.21 -18.45 -25.27
C PRO A 157 25.12 -19.59 -24.78
N SER A 158 25.01 -19.97 -23.49
CA SER A 158 25.73 -21.10 -22.90
C SER A 158 25.24 -22.46 -23.40
N ILE A 159 24.02 -22.54 -23.93
CA ILE A 159 23.42 -23.78 -24.44
C ILE A 159 24.14 -24.22 -25.72
N LYS A 160 24.78 -25.40 -25.65
CA LYS A 160 25.57 -25.98 -26.74
C LYS A 160 24.82 -27.06 -27.52
N MET A 161 23.89 -27.75 -26.85
CA MET A 161 23.23 -28.92 -27.40
C MET A 161 21.76 -28.99 -26.99
N ILE A 162 20.89 -29.25 -27.98
CA ILE A 162 19.47 -29.54 -27.78
C ILE A 162 19.15 -30.81 -28.58
N LEU A 163 18.63 -31.83 -27.90
CA LEU A 163 18.34 -33.14 -28.49
C LEU A 163 16.89 -33.25 -29.00
N ALA A 164 16.59 -34.40 -29.62
CA ALA A 164 15.34 -34.61 -30.33
C ALA A 164 14.09 -34.39 -29.46
N TYR A 165 13.09 -33.71 -30.03
CA TYR A 165 11.80 -33.42 -29.38
C TYR A 165 11.88 -32.64 -28.06
N ALA A 166 12.99 -31.98 -27.74
CA ALA A 166 13.16 -31.28 -26.46
C ALA A 166 12.03 -30.30 -26.15
N PHE A 167 11.48 -29.63 -27.18
CA PHE A 167 10.39 -28.64 -27.07
C PHE A 167 9.16 -29.03 -27.91
N ALA A 168 8.97 -30.31 -28.20
CA ALA A 168 7.84 -30.76 -29.00
C ALA A 168 6.51 -30.61 -28.24
N ASP A 169 5.46 -30.18 -28.95
CA ASP A 169 4.11 -29.94 -28.40
C ASP A 169 4.12 -29.00 -27.18
N THR A 170 4.92 -27.94 -27.27
CA THR A 170 4.98 -26.85 -26.29
C THR A 170 3.97 -25.74 -26.62
N GLY A 171 3.76 -24.84 -25.67
CA GLY A 171 2.81 -23.74 -25.75
C GLY A 171 3.30 -22.50 -26.48
N PHE A 172 4.47 -22.53 -27.13
CA PHE A 172 5.06 -21.36 -27.80
C PHE A 172 4.10 -20.74 -28.81
N VAL A 173 3.95 -19.41 -28.72
CA VAL A 173 3.24 -18.59 -29.72
C VAL A 173 4.23 -17.86 -30.62
N HIS A 174 5.29 -17.31 -30.02
CA HIS A 174 6.39 -16.65 -30.71
C HIS A 174 7.70 -17.31 -30.30
N LEU A 175 8.45 -17.83 -31.26
CA LEU A 175 9.73 -18.48 -31.00
C LEU A 175 10.87 -17.59 -31.50
N LYS A 176 11.72 -17.10 -30.58
CA LYS A 176 13.03 -16.56 -30.91
C LYS A 176 14.09 -17.61 -30.58
N PHE A 177 14.72 -18.18 -31.59
CA PHE A 177 15.69 -19.25 -31.41
C PHE A 177 17.10 -18.78 -31.81
N PRO A 178 17.86 -18.15 -30.90
CA PRO A 178 19.10 -17.44 -31.22
C PRO A 178 20.35 -18.34 -31.19
N LEU A 179 20.20 -19.66 -31.26
CA LEU A 179 21.29 -20.59 -31.00
C LEU A 179 21.99 -21.08 -32.27
N ARG A 180 23.32 -21.07 -32.22
CA ARG A 180 24.20 -21.77 -33.15
C ARG A 180 24.60 -23.10 -32.53
N LEU A 181 23.77 -24.12 -32.70
CA LEU A 181 24.05 -25.44 -32.13
C LEU A 181 25.23 -26.11 -32.86
N SER A 182 26.12 -26.76 -32.10
CA SER A 182 27.29 -27.47 -32.65
C SER A 182 26.98 -28.90 -33.14
N SER A 183 25.93 -29.51 -32.59
CA SER A 183 25.43 -30.85 -32.90
C SER A 183 23.90 -30.82 -32.90
N TYR A 184 23.27 -31.60 -33.77
CA TYR A 184 21.85 -31.42 -34.10
C TYR A 184 21.07 -32.71 -34.00
N TYR A 185 19.80 -32.58 -33.63
CA TYR A 185 18.84 -33.67 -33.58
C TYR A 185 17.47 -33.18 -34.07
N ASP A 186 16.74 -34.09 -34.69
CA ASP A 186 15.48 -33.83 -35.40
C ASP A 186 14.33 -33.42 -34.46
N ASP A 187 13.26 -32.87 -35.02
CA ASP A 187 11.96 -32.73 -34.32
C ASP A 187 11.93 -31.76 -33.10
N ILE A 188 12.86 -30.82 -32.96
CA ILE A 188 12.98 -29.97 -31.75
C ILE A 188 11.65 -29.25 -31.40
N PHE A 189 10.99 -28.64 -32.37
CA PHE A 189 9.71 -27.92 -32.22
C PHE A 189 8.55 -28.65 -32.91
N TYR A 190 8.62 -29.98 -32.97
CA TYR A 190 7.56 -30.83 -33.53
C TYR A 190 6.21 -30.60 -32.84
N TRP A 191 5.14 -30.45 -33.61
CA TRP A 191 3.76 -30.25 -33.14
C TRP A 191 3.54 -29.06 -32.19
N CYS A 192 4.31 -27.98 -32.32
CA CYS A 192 4.01 -26.72 -31.64
C CYS A 192 2.77 -26.05 -32.24
N THR A 193 1.57 -26.57 -31.95
CA THR A 193 0.32 -26.21 -32.62
C THR A 193 -0.15 -24.78 -32.36
N LYS A 194 0.39 -24.12 -31.32
CA LYS A 194 0.13 -22.71 -31.00
C LYS A 194 1.12 -21.75 -31.66
N LEU A 195 2.22 -22.25 -32.22
CA LEU A 195 3.30 -21.42 -32.77
C LEU A 195 2.79 -20.65 -33.97
N GLU A 196 2.94 -19.33 -33.94
CA GLU A 196 2.46 -18.38 -34.93
C GLU A 196 3.61 -17.74 -35.71
N THR A 197 4.68 -17.35 -35.01
CA THR A 197 5.88 -16.76 -35.62
C THR A 197 7.16 -17.43 -35.11
N ALA A 198 8.18 -17.56 -35.98
CA ALA A 198 9.48 -18.07 -35.62
C ALA A 198 10.61 -17.20 -36.20
N ASP A 199 11.52 -16.73 -35.34
CA ASP A 199 12.75 -16.02 -35.66
C ASP A 199 13.96 -16.95 -35.54
N LEU A 200 14.66 -17.12 -36.68
CA LEU A 200 15.79 -18.02 -36.87
C LEU A 200 17.11 -17.29 -37.12
N THR A 201 17.23 -16.00 -36.79
CA THR A 201 18.37 -15.10 -37.16
C THR A 201 19.77 -15.73 -37.01
N ARG A 202 19.98 -16.58 -36.00
CA ARG A 202 21.28 -17.20 -35.69
C ARG A 202 21.36 -18.70 -36.05
N VAL A 203 20.35 -19.24 -36.69
CA VAL A 203 20.27 -20.65 -37.09
C VAL A 203 20.95 -20.85 -38.44
N TYR A 204 21.72 -21.93 -38.58
CA TYR A 204 22.40 -22.28 -39.82
C TYR A 204 21.68 -23.32 -40.67
N SER A 205 20.83 -24.16 -40.08
CA SER A 205 20.08 -25.19 -40.79
C SER A 205 18.75 -25.42 -40.10
N ILE A 206 17.69 -25.66 -40.88
CA ILE A 206 16.38 -26.07 -40.40
C ILE A 206 16.31 -27.59 -40.55
N PHE A 207 16.32 -28.31 -39.43
CA PHE A 207 16.49 -29.78 -39.39
C PHE A 207 15.25 -30.56 -39.83
N ASP A 208 15.40 -31.89 -39.89
CA ASP A 208 14.31 -32.77 -40.26
C ASP A 208 13.14 -32.56 -39.29
N ARG A 209 11.95 -32.33 -39.87
CA ARG A 209 10.68 -32.14 -39.16
C ARG A 209 10.70 -31.06 -38.06
N PHE A 210 11.57 -30.08 -38.20
CA PHE A 210 11.84 -29.07 -37.17
C PHE A 210 10.59 -28.35 -36.64
N PHE A 211 9.68 -27.97 -37.54
CA PHE A 211 8.39 -27.34 -37.24
C PHE A 211 7.20 -28.21 -37.67
N GLU A 212 7.39 -29.51 -37.91
CA GLU A 212 6.32 -30.36 -38.44
C GLU A 212 5.06 -30.28 -37.56
N GLY A 213 3.89 -30.10 -38.17
CA GLY A 213 2.60 -30.03 -37.47
C GLY A 213 2.32 -28.70 -36.75
N SER A 214 3.17 -27.68 -36.92
CA SER A 214 2.94 -26.32 -36.39
C SER A 214 1.88 -25.59 -37.22
N LYS A 215 0.63 -26.02 -37.10
CA LYS A 215 -0.48 -25.63 -38.01
C LYS A 215 -0.76 -24.14 -38.08
N LYS A 216 -0.47 -23.38 -37.02
CA LYS A 216 -0.66 -21.92 -36.92
C LYS A 216 0.55 -21.10 -37.37
N LEU A 217 1.69 -21.75 -37.65
CA LEU A 217 2.91 -21.04 -38.03
C LEU A 217 2.65 -20.35 -39.36
N ARG A 218 2.60 -19.01 -39.33
CA ARG A 218 2.27 -18.19 -40.49
C ARG A 218 3.47 -17.39 -41.01
N LYS A 219 4.51 -17.22 -40.18
CA LYS A 219 5.65 -16.36 -40.50
C LYS A 219 6.95 -16.93 -39.94
N VAL A 220 7.96 -17.02 -40.79
CA VAL A 220 9.34 -17.38 -40.41
C VAL A 220 10.26 -16.26 -40.87
N VAL A 221 11.05 -15.71 -39.95
CA VAL A 221 11.99 -14.59 -40.17
C VAL A 221 13.41 -14.98 -39.76
N GLY A 222 14.38 -14.12 -40.08
CA GLY A 222 15.79 -14.34 -39.70
C GLY A 222 16.46 -15.47 -40.49
N THR A 223 16.12 -15.64 -41.77
CA THR A 223 16.61 -16.77 -42.58
C THR A 223 17.91 -16.48 -43.36
N GLU A 224 18.61 -15.39 -43.04
CA GLU A 224 19.83 -14.93 -43.73
C GLU A 224 21.01 -15.87 -43.52
N SER A 225 21.09 -16.50 -42.36
CA SER A 225 22.15 -17.44 -42.00
C SER A 225 21.87 -18.88 -42.43
N ILE A 226 20.64 -19.18 -42.90
CA ILE A 226 20.20 -20.55 -43.16
C ILE A 226 20.88 -21.09 -44.42
N ARG A 227 21.71 -22.12 -44.27
CA ARG A 227 22.41 -22.80 -45.37
C ARG A 227 21.75 -24.09 -45.79
N ARG A 228 20.91 -24.71 -44.95
CA ARG A 228 20.23 -25.96 -45.28
C ARG A 228 18.80 -26.00 -44.75
N VAL A 229 17.90 -26.59 -45.53
CA VAL A 229 16.54 -26.98 -45.11
C VAL A 229 16.39 -28.48 -45.34
N TYR A 230 16.11 -29.23 -44.29
CA TYR A 230 16.01 -30.69 -44.28
C TYR A 230 14.58 -31.19 -44.48
N ALA A 231 14.39 -32.51 -44.56
CA ALA A 231 13.14 -33.11 -44.99
C ALA A 231 12.03 -32.92 -43.94
N GLY A 232 10.84 -32.59 -44.42
CA GLY A 232 9.67 -32.35 -43.57
C GLY A 232 9.78 -31.14 -42.65
N ALA A 233 10.81 -30.27 -42.78
CA ALA A 233 11.05 -29.12 -41.89
C ALA A 233 9.79 -28.30 -41.57
N PHE A 234 8.89 -28.14 -42.55
CA PHE A 234 7.61 -27.43 -42.43
C PHE A 234 6.39 -28.31 -42.82
N SER A 235 6.52 -29.64 -42.77
CA SER A 235 5.41 -30.55 -43.04
C SER A 235 4.22 -30.24 -42.14
N GLY A 236 3.01 -30.14 -42.69
CA GLY A 236 1.80 -29.80 -41.92
C GLY A 236 1.73 -28.36 -41.38
N CYS A 237 2.63 -27.44 -41.77
CA CYS A 237 2.53 -26.00 -41.47
C CYS A 237 1.50 -25.33 -42.38
N THR A 238 0.22 -25.64 -42.18
CA THR A 238 -0.87 -25.25 -43.09
C THR A 238 -1.18 -23.76 -43.17
N SER A 239 -0.71 -22.96 -42.21
CA SER A 239 -0.86 -21.49 -42.22
C SER A 239 0.34 -20.77 -42.84
N LEU A 240 1.42 -21.47 -43.19
CA LEU A 240 2.62 -20.86 -43.77
C LEU A 240 2.45 -20.72 -45.28
N ASN A 241 2.00 -19.53 -45.72
CA ASN A 241 1.69 -19.26 -47.12
C ASN A 241 2.95 -19.11 -47.99
N ALA A 242 3.95 -18.38 -47.51
CA ALA A 242 5.27 -18.43 -48.11
C ALA A 242 6.40 -18.60 -47.12
N LEU A 243 7.52 -19.02 -47.69
CA LEU A 243 8.81 -19.03 -47.02
C LEU A 243 9.78 -18.08 -47.74
N HIS A 244 10.44 -17.23 -46.96
CA HIS A 244 11.51 -16.34 -47.44
C HIS A 244 12.86 -16.95 -47.07
N LEU A 245 13.75 -17.12 -48.05
CA LEU A 245 15.10 -17.65 -47.86
C LEU A 245 16.14 -16.70 -48.45
N TYR A 246 17.01 -16.16 -47.61
CA TYR A 246 17.95 -15.09 -48.00
C TYR A 246 19.38 -15.56 -48.32
N SER A 247 19.76 -16.78 -47.94
CA SER A 247 21.11 -17.29 -48.17
C SER A 247 21.41 -17.59 -49.63
N SER A 248 22.56 -17.12 -50.12
CA SER A 248 23.04 -17.37 -51.48
C SER A 248 23.59 -18.79 -51.69
N THR A 249 24.04 -19.45 -50.62
CA THR A 249 24.58 -20.82 -50.67
C THR A 249 23.67 -21.74 -49.86
N MET A 250 22.72 -22.39 -50.53
CA MET A 250 21.69 -23.20 -49.88
C MET A 250 21.66 -24.64 -50.37
N ALA A 251 21.43 -25.58 -49.46
CA ALA A 251 21.10 -26.97 -49.75
C ALA A 251 19.65 -27.24 -49.32
N ILE A 252 18.80 -27.66 -50.26
CA ILE A 252 17.37 -27.85 -50.03
C ILE A 252 17.04 -29.32 -50.18
N ASN A 253 16.70 -29.94 -49.06
CA ASN A 253 16.23 -31.32 -48.94
C ASN A 253 14.78 -31.33 -48.44
N TYR A 254 13.94 -30.43 -48.97
CA TYR A 254 12.54 -30.31 -48.64
C TYR A 254 11.73 -30.06 -49.92
N ASP A 255 10.55 -30.66 -50.02
CA ASP A 255 9.70 -30.62 -51.20
C ASP A 255 8.70 -29.44 -51.22
N PHE A 256 8.53 -28.74 -50.10
CA PHE A 256 7.56 -27.66 -49.90
C PHE A 256 6.10 -28.10 -50.11
N ILE A 257 5.74 -29.33 -49.73
CA ILE A 257 4.40 -29.88 -49.97
C ILE A 257 3.24 -29.02 -49.41
N ASN A 258 3.47 -28.28 -48.32
CA ASN A 258 2.46 -27.42 -47.68
C ASN A 258 2.66 -25.92 -47.88
N ILE A 259 3.70 -25.51 -48.61
CA ILE A 259 4.04 -24.10 -48.81
C ILE A 259 3.86 -23.77 -50.30
N PRO A 260 2.84 -23.00 -50.70
CA PRO A 260 2.60 -22.70 -52.10
C PRO A 260 3.63 -21.74 -52.71
N PHE A 261 4.23 -20.85 -51.91
CA PHE A 261 5.13 -19.80 -52.40
C PHE A 261 6.51 -19.86 -51.75
N LEU A 262 7.56 -19.83 -52.57
CA LEU A 262 8.94 -19.69 -52.10
C LEU A 262 9.53 -18.39 -52.64
N PHE A 263 9.92 -17.48 -51.75
CA PHE A 263 10.67 -16.27 -52.09
C PHE A 263 12.15 -16.51 -51.81
N PHE A 264 12.91 -16.77 -52.87
CA PHE A 264 14.33 -17.05 -52.80
C PHE A 264 15.15 -15.83 -53.22
N HIS A 265 15.88 -15.23 -52.28
CA HIS A 265 16.65 -14.00 -52.50
C HIS A 265 18.12 -14.28 -52.86
N GLY A 266 18.53 -15.55 -52.89
CA GLY A 266 19.86 -15.94 -53.35
C GLY A 266 20.05 -15.65 -54.84
N THR A 267 21.28 -15.32 -55.26
CA THR A 267 21.61 -15.01 -56.66
C THR A 267 22.09 -16.22 -57.47
N THR A 268 22.39 -17.33 -56.79
CA THR A 268 22.83 -18.60 -57.37
C THR A 268 21.88 -19.73 -57.02
N ALA A 269 21.78 -20.74 -57.89
CA ALA A 269 20.96 -21.92 -57.62
C ALA A 269 21.46 -22.70 -56.39
N PRO A 270 20.54 -23.31 -55.61
CA PRO A 270 20.92 -24.16 -54.48
C PRO A 270 21.82 -25.33 -54.92
N THR A 271 22.74 -25.76 -54.06
CA THR A 271 23.71 -26.83 -54.35
C THR A 271 23.08 -28.21 -54.46
N THR A 272 22.01 -28.44 -53.71
CA THR A 272 21.21 -29.67 -53.75
C THR A 272 19.74 -29.27 -53.69
N VAL A 273 18.93 -29.89 -54.53
CA VAL A 273 17.48 -29.70 -54.57
C VAL A 273 16.87 -31.08 -54.80
N VAL A 274 15.96 -31.50 -53.91
CA VAL A 274 15.16 -32.72 -54.11
C VAL A 274 14.06 -32.50 -55.14
N THR A 275 13.29 -33.55 -55.46
CA THR A 275 12.07 -33.38 -56.26
C THR A 275 11.12 -32.43 -55.54
N LEU A 276 10.88 -31.27 -56.15
CA LEU A 276 10.00 -30.24 -55.59
C LEU A 276 8.53 -30.54 -55.89
N ASN A 277 7.64 -30.07 -55.03
CA ASN A 277 6.21 -30.03 -55.27
C ASN A 277 5.91 -29.26 -56.57
N THR A 278 5.13 -29.85 -57.48
CA THR A 278 4.78 -29.24 -58.76
C THR A 278 3.89 -28.00 -58.62
N ASN A 279 3.20 -27.84 -57.49
CA ASN A 279 2.36 -26.68 -57.20
C ASN A 279 3.14 -25.52 -56.55
N LEU A 280 4.44 -25.71 -56.27
CA LEU A 280 5.28 -24.67 -55.69
C LEU A 280 5.58 -23.59 -56.73
N VAL A 281 5.34 -22.33 -56.35
CA VAL A 281 5.67 -21.16 -57.16
C VAL A 281 6.90 -20.49 -56.55
N VAL A 282 7.97 -20.40 -57.33
CA VAL A 282 9.25 -19.84 -56.88
C VAL A 282 9.44 -18.44 -57.43
N TYR A 283 9.49 -17.46 -56.53
CA TYR A 283 9.85 -16.08 -56.83
C TYR A 283 11.34 -15.84 -56.54
N VAL A 284 12.02 -15.18 -57.46
CA VAL A 284 13.45 -14.84 -57.35
C VAL A 284 13.70 -13.40 -57.75
N ASP A 285 14.81 -12.84 -57.26
CA ASP A 285 15.29 -11.53 -57.68
C ASP A 285 15.79 -11.54 -59.15
N GLU A 286 15.84 -10.37 -59.79
CA GLU A 286 16.32 -10.22 -61.17
C GLU A 286 17.76 -10.74 -61.37
N ASN A 287 18.59 -10.65 -60.32
CA ASN A 287 19.97 -11.12 -60.31
C ASN A 287 20.10 -12.64 -60.24
N TYR A 288 19.01 -13.40 -60.04
CA TYR A 288 19.05 -14.85 -60.12
C TYR A 288 19.38 -15.30 -61.55
N THR A 289 20.45 -16.10 -61.66
CA THR A 289 21.11 -16.40 -62.94
C THR A 289 20.56 -17.60 -63.69
N LYS A 290 19.80 -18.49 -63.01
CA LYS A 290 19.21 -19.68 -63.64
C LYS A 290 17.77 -19.42 -64.08
N SER A 291 17.34 -20.12 -65.11
CA SER A 291 15.95 -20.11 -65.58
C SER A 291 15.03 -21.03 -64.77
N THR A 292 15.60 -21.91 -63.94
CA THR A 292 14.86 -22.86 -63.12
C THR A 292 15.38 -22.88 -61.68
N PHE A 293 14.53 -23.36 -60.78
CA PHE A 293 14.84 -23.71 -59.40
C PHE A 293 14.55 -25.20 -59.24
N GLY A 294 15.61 -26.01 -59.26
CA GLY A 294 15.46 -27.44 -59.51
C GLY A 294 14.81 -27.69 -60.87
N ASN A 295 13.70 -28.42 -60.86
CA ASN A 295 12.86 -28.77 -62.00
C ASN A 295 11.72 -27.77 -62.28
N LEU A 296 11.54 -26.74 -61.45
CA LEU A 296 10.48 -25.74 -61.60
C LEU A 296 10.98 -24.47 -62.29
N ASN A 297 10.13 -23.82 -63.08
CA ASN A 297 10.41 -22.49 -63.62
C ASN A 297 10.36 -21.45 -62.49
N VAL A 298 11.23 -20.45 -62.57
CA VAL A 298 11.22 -19.33 -61.62
C VAL A 298 10.50 -18.12 -62.19
N THR A 299 9.78 -17.41 -61.34
CA THR A 299 9.19 -16.11 -61.65
C THR A 299 10.08 -15.02 -61.10
N LYS A 300 10.72 -14.25 -61.98
CA LYS A 300 11.46 -13.05 -61.55
C LYS A 300 10.47 -12.00 -61.08
N ALA A 301 10.64 -11.51 -59.86
CA ALA A 301 9.71 -10.57 -59.26
C ALA A 301 10.44 -9.49 -58.46
N ARG A 302 10.02 -8.24 -58.66
CA ARG A 302 10.55 -7.09 -57.92
C ARG A 302 9.54 -5.94 -57.92
N CYS A 303 8.91 -5.71 -56.79
CA CYS A 303 8.20 -4.47 -56.51
C CYS A 303 9.17 -3.38 -56.02
N ASP A 304 8.67 -2.16 -55.78
CA ASP A 304 9.44 -1.17 -55.02
C ASP A 304 9.31 -1.42 -53.50
N ASN A 305 10.01 -0.63 -52.68
CA ASN A 305 10.04 -0.83 -51.23
C ASN A 305 8.74 -0.46 -50.51
N VAL A 306 7.76 0.13 -51.21
CA VAL A 306 6.44 0.49 -50.67
C VAL A 306 5.32 -0.36 -51.26
N HIS A 307 5.67 -1.42 -51.99
CA HIS A 307 4.73 -2.41 -52.51
C HIS A 307 5.23 -3.84 -52.26
N TYR A 308 4.28 -4.80 -52.19
CA TYR A 308 4.53 -6.23 -52.03
C TYR A 308 3.82 -7.05 -53.12
N ILE A 309 4.29 -8.26 -53.36
CA ILE A 309 3.79 -9.18 -54.39
C ILE A 309 2.48 -9.81 -53.94
N ASN A 310 1.45 -9.69 -54.77
CA ASN A 310 0.15 -10.30 -54.54
C ASN A 310 0.16 -11.80 -54.83
N THR A 311 0.32 -12.63 -53.80
CA THR A 311 0.26 -14.09 -53.93
C THR A 311 -1.18 -14.65 -54.01
N THR A 312 -2.20 -13.80 -53.95
CA THR A 312 -3.62 -14.20 -54.05
C THR A 312 -4.23 -13.99 -55.44
N ALA A 313 -3.53 -13.26 -56.33
CA ALA A 313 -4.00 -13.01 -57.68
C ALA A 313 -3.86 -14.28 -58.54
N THR A 314 -5.00 -14.89 -58.87
CA THR A 314 -5.10 -15.95 -59.87
C THR A 314 -5.95 -15.44 -61.03
N VAL A 315 -5.50 -15.68 -62.26
CA VAL A 315 -6.32 -15.47 -63.47
C VAL A 315 -6.40 -16.82 -64.17
N ASP A 316 -7.61 -17.36 -64.30
CA ASP A 316 -7.87 -18.69 -64.90
C ASP A 316 -7.13 -19.88 -64.23
N GLY A 317 -6.84 -19.78 -62.93
CA GLY A 317 -6.19 -20.85 -62.17
C GLY A 317 -4.67 -20.94 -62.33
N GLU A 318 -4.05 -20.03 -63.08
CA GLU A 318 -2.59 -19.87 -63.18
C GLU A 318 -2.14 -18.49 -62.67
N ILE A 319 -0.96 -18.43 -62.06
CA ILE A 319 -0.35 -17.19 -61.59
C ILE A 319 0.37 -16.56 -62.78
N ASN A 320 -0.28 -15.62 -63.46
CA ASN A 320 0.30 -14.93 -64.61
C ASN A 320 0.72 -13.51 -64.26
N GLY A 321 2.03 -13.32 -64.06
CA GLY A 321 2.67 -12.02 -63.84
C GLY A 321 2.75 -11.57 -62.38
N VAL A 322 3.71 -10.68 -62.10
CA VAL A 322 3.94 -10.12 -60.76
C VAL A 322 3.04 -8.90 -60.58
N GLN A 323 2.08 -8.98 -59.66
CA GLN A 323 1.24 -7.84 -59.27
C GLN A 323 1.73 -7.25 -57.94
N CYS A 324 1.95 -5.94 -57.90
CA CYS A 324 2.42 -5.22 -56.72
C CYS A 324 1.26 -4.49 -56.03
N LEU A 325 1.03 -4.76 -54.76
CA LEU A 325 0.04 -4.09 -53.89
C LEU A 325 0.75 -3.13 -52.94
N SER A 326 0.13 -1.98 -52.66
CA SER A 326 0.74 -0.96 -51.80
C SER A 326 0.80 -1.40 -50.34
N CYS A 327 1.90 -1.07 -49.67
CA CYS A 327 2.07 -1.28 -48.25
C CYS A 327 1.17 -0.34 -47.42
N PRO A 328 0.66 -0.80 -46.28
CA PRO A 328 0.06 0.08 -45.28
C PRO A 328 1.05 1.14 -44.77
N ASN A 329 0.54 2.29 -44.34
CA ASN A 329 1.38 3.37 -43.79
C ASN A 329 2.28 2.87 -42.65
N GLY A 330 3.58 3.15 -42.73
CA GLY A 330 4.59 2.74 -41.73
C GLY A 330 5.20 1.35 -41.93
N MET A 331 4.82 0.63 -43.00
CA MET A 331 5.38 -0.67 -43.38
C MET A 331 6.08 -0.57 -44.73
N ASN A 332 7.16 -1.34 -44.92
CA ASN A 332 7.93 -1.41 -46.16
C ASN A 332 8.23 -2.87 -46.50
N THR A 333 8.61 -3.16 -47.74
CA THR A 333 9.29 -4.41 -48.08
C THR A 333 10.80 -4.22 -48.01
N ILE A 334 11.55 -5.25 -47.58
CA ILE A 334 13.03 -5.17 -47.50
C ILE A 334 13.66 -4.95 -48.88
N SER A 335 13.16 -5.67 -49.90
CA SER A 335 13.78 -5.73 -51.22
C SER A 335 12.79 -5.58 -52.39
N GLY A 336 11.50 -5.38 -52.12
CA GLY A 336 10.44 -5.49 -53.13
C GLY A 336 10.10 -6.94 -53.53
N LEU A 337 10.84 -7.94 -53.03
CA LEU A 337 10.60 -9.36 -53.22
C LEU A 337 9.94 -9.95 -51.95
N GLY A 338 8.70 -9.53 -51.69
CA GLY A 338 7.94 -9.81 -50.46
C GLY A 338 6.49 -10.19 -50.75
N GLU A 339 5.87 -11.14 -50.05
CA GLU A 339 4.40 -11.32 -50.10
C GLU A 339 3.62 -10.52 -49.05
N THR A 340 4.34 -9.90 -48.12
CA THR A 340 3.80 -9.02 -47.10
C THR A 340 4.74 -7.85 -46.90
N CYS A 341 4.20 -6.73 -46.40
CA CYS A 341 5.03 -5.65 -45.91
C CYS A 341 5.51 -6.02 -44.50
N GLU A 342 6.76 -5.75 -44.23
CA GLU A 342 7.33 -5.89 -42.90
C GLU A 342 7.28 -4.54 -42.18
N LEU A 343 7.18 -4.60 -40.85
CA LEU A 343 7.32 -3.41 -40.03
C LEU A 343 8.67 -2.78 -40.36
N ASN A 344 8.73 -1.47 -40.58
CA ASN A 344 10.02 -0.80 -40.66
C ASN A 344 10.62 -0.81 -39.25
N VAL A 345 11.40 -1.84 -38.95
CA VAL A 345 11.98 -2.10 -37.63
C VAL A 345 12.77 -0.88 -37.15
N SER A 346 13.37 -0.11 -38.05
CA SER A 346 14.03 1.16 -37.73
C SER A 346 13.10 2.15 -37.02
N ILE A 347 11.85 2.33 -37.48
CA ILE A 347 10.88 3.20 -36.83
C ILE A 347 10.57 2.69 -35.41
N CYS A 348 10.41 1.39 -35.28
CA CYS A 348 10.06 0.80 -33.99
C CYS A 348 11.21 0.87 -32.97
N LEU A 349 12.43 0.48 -33.37
CA LEU A 349 13.64 0.61 -32.56
C LEU A 349 13.94 2.07 -32.21
N ASP A 350 13.61 3.02 -33.10
CA ASP A 350 13.71 4.46 -32.80
C ASP A 350 12.63 4.94 -31.81
N THR A 351 11.43 4.35 -31.83
CA THR A 351 10.31 4.74 -30.93
C THR A 351 10.36 4.12 -29.55
N VAL A 352 11.02 2.97 -29.37
CA VAL A 352 11.13 2.28 -28.08
C VAL A 352 12.59 2.16 -27.67
N SER A 353 13.01 3.00 -26.74
CA SER A 353 14.41 3.03 -26.27
C SER A 353 14.85 1.68 -25.72
N HIS A 354 16.07 1.26 -26.08
CA HIS A 354 16.68 0.02 -25.59
C HIS A 354 15.92 -1.25 -25.97
N CYS A 355 15.08 -1.18 -27.00
CA CYS A 355 14.47 -2.35 -27.62
C CYS A 355 15.43 -2.96 -28.66
N ASP A 356 15.58 -4.27 -28.64
CA ASP A 356 16.32 -5.04 -29.65
C ASP A 356 15.40 -5.63 -30.72
N PHE A 357 14.11 -5.84 -30.41
CA PHE A 357 13.13 -6.40 -31.34
C PHE A 357 11.69 -6.07 -30.94
N CYS A 358 10.86 -5.81 -31.95
CA CYS A 358 9.44 -5.54 -31.82
C CYS A 358 8.65 -6.07 -33.02
N GLU A 359 7.43 -6.55 -32.77
CA GLU A 359 6.49 -6.99 -33.81
C GLU A 359 5.46 -5.90 -34.18
N GLU A 360 5.31 -4.86 -33.35
CA GLU A 360 4.37 -3.75 -33.56
C GLU A 360 5.02 -2.42 -33.15
N THR A 361 4.74 -1.33 -33.88
CA THR A 361 5.30 -0.01 -33.57
C THR A 361 4.98 0.40 -32.14
N GLY A 362 6.00 0.76 -31.36
CA GLY A 362 5.82 1.17 -29.96
C GLY A 362 5.70 0.03 -28.94
N LYS A 363 5.79 -1.24 -29.36
CA LYS A 363 5.76 -2.41 -28.45
C LYS A 363 7.01 -3.27 -28.60
N CYS A 364 7.87 -3.25 -27.59
CA CYS A 364 9.03 -4.11 -27.53
C CYS A 364 8.68 -5.53 -27.08
N GLU A 365 9.38 -6.50 -27.64
CA GLU A 365 9.30 -7.92 -27.28
C GLU A 365 10.62 -8.44 -26.68
N TYR A 366 11.76 -7.84 -27.05
CA TYR A 366 13.05 -8.15 -26.46
C TYR A 366 13.88 -6.88 -26.27
N CYS A 367 14.42 -6.72 -25.07
CA CYS A 367 15.25 -5.58 -24.73
C CYS A 367 16.73 -5.85 -24.99
N ALA A 368 17.49 -4.77 -25.19
CA ALA A 368 18.95 -4.79 -25.25
C ALA A 368 19.56 -5.28 -23.93
N ASP A 369 20.82 -5.70 -24.00
CA ASP A 369 21.58 -6.16 -22.83
C ASP A 369 21.49 -5.15 -21.67
N ASN A 370 21.26 -5.65 -20.45
CA ASN A 370 21.02 -4.89 -19.20
C ASN A 370 19.66 -4.17 -19.08
N TYR A 371 18.72 -4.41 -19.99
CA TYR A 371 17.34 -3.94 -19.87
C TYR A 371 16.36 -5.11 -19.79
N PHE A 372 15.27 -4.90 -19.06
CA PHE A 372 14.25 -5.92 -18.80
C PHE A 372 12.95 -5.55 -19.49
N LEU A 373 12.31 -6.54 -20.11
CA LEU A 373 11.00 -6.32 -20.70
C LEU A 373 9.95 -6.22 -19.60
N ASN A 374 9.27 -5.08 -19.52
CA ASN A 374 8.00 -4.95 -18.84
C ASN A 374 6.89 -5.50 -19.74
N VAL A 375 6.48 -6.74 -19.48
CA VAL A 375 5.47 -7.47 -20.27
C VAL A 375 4.08 -6.82 -20.28
N MET A 376 3.76 -5.93 -19.34
CA MET A 376 2.46 -5.23 -19.33
C MET A 376 2.43 -3.99 -20.23
N THR A 377 3.56 -3.29 -20.31
CA THR A 377 3.69 -2.05 -21.10
C THR A 377 4.38 -2.26 -22.44
N SER A 378 4.99 -3.43 -22.65
CA SER A 378 5.86 -3.72 -23.79
C SER A 378 7.00 -2.70 -23.92
N GLN A 379 7.51 -2.20 -22.78
CA GLN A 379 8.63 -1.25 -22.72
C GLN A 379 9.84 -1.88 -22.04
N CYS A 380 11.02 -1.41 -22.41
CA CYS A 380 12.28 -1.82 -21.80
C CYS A 380 12.63 -0.89 -20.64
N VAL A 381 12.90 -1.48 -19.47
CA VAL A 381 13.23 -0.74 -18.25
C VAL A 381 14.57 -1.22 -17.70
N GLU A 382 15.37 -0.30 -17.17
CA GLU A 382 16.66 -0.63 -16.53
C GLU A 382 16.44 -1.33 -15.18
N LYS A 383 15.34 -1.00 -14.50
CA LYS A 383 14.89 -1.63 -13.25
C LYS A 383 13.41 -1.96 -13.32
N CYS A 384 13.02 -3.09 -12.76
CA CYS A 384 11.63 -3.47 -12.70
C CYS A 384 10.83 -2.53 -11.79
N PRO A 385 9.59 -2.17 -12.16
CA PRO A 385 8.72 -1.34 -11.34
C PRO A 385 8.23 -2.12 -10.11
N GLU A 386 7.64 -1.41 -9.13
CA GLU A 386 6.99 -2.05 -7.98
C GLU A 386 6.03 -3.16 -8.41
N ARG A 387 5.94 -4.21 -7.58
CA ARG A 387 5.24 -5.49 -7.81
C ARG A 387 5.89 -6.40 -8.84
N PHE A 388 7.06 -6.05 -9.36
CA PHE A 388 7.84 -6.90 -10.25
C PHE A 388 9.28 -6.99 -9.77
N TRP A 389 9.89 -8.16 -9.93
CA TRP A 389 11.32 -8.38 -9.72
C TRP A 389 12.02 -8.78 -11.00
N GLN A 390 13.35 -8.63 -10.97
CA GLN A 390 14.22 -8.74 -12.12
C GLN A 390 14.68 -10.19 -12.34
N THR A 391 14.30 -10.79 -13.47
CA THR A 391 14.97 -12.00 -13.99
C THR A 391 16.10 -11.63 -14.94
N ALA A 392 16.81 -12.62 -15.51
CA ALA A 392 17.86 -12.38 -16.50
C ALA A 392 17.43 -11.53 -17.72
N SER A 393 16.14 -11.48 -18.08
CA SER A 393 15.67 -10.72 -19.26
C SER A 393 14.29 -10.07 -19.15
N ARG A 394 13.53 -10.30 -18.07
CA ARG A 394 12.15 -9.83 -17.93
C ARG A 394 11.82 -9.41 -16.49
N CYS A 395 10.83 -8.55 -16.36
CA CYS A 395 10.19 -8.26 -15.09
C CYS A 395 9.08 -9.29 -14.83
N VAL A 396 9.20 -10.05 -13.74
CA VAL A 396 8.23 -11.06 -13.32
C VAL A 396 7.49 -10.56 -12.09
N ASN A 397 6.19 -10.87 -11.99
CA ASN A 397 5.37 -10.46 -10.86
C ASN A 397 5.93 -11.00 -9.54
N CYS A 398 5.90 -10.17 -8.50
CA CYS A 398 6.00 -10.61 -7.12
C CYS A 398 4.83 -11.53 -6.74
N ILE A 399 4.93 -12.19 -5.60
CA ILE A 399 3.80 -12.90 -4.99
C ILE A 399 2.61 -11.96 -4.76
N ASP A 400 1.40 -12.53 -4.72
CA ASP A 400 0.19 -11.73 -4.58
C ASP A 400 0.23 -10.83 -3.34
N ASN A 401 -0.19 -9.57 -3.53
CA ASN A 401 -0.17 -8.49 -2.53
C ASN A 401 1.24 -8.08 -2.04
N CYS A 402 2.27 -8.33 -2.83
CA CYS A 402 3.62 -7.86 -2.58
C CYS A 402 4.00 -6.67 -3.48
N GLN A 403 4.55 -5.62 -2.88
CA GLN A 403 5.00 -4.39 -3.54
C GLN A 403 6.47 -4.45 -3.93
N ILE A 404 7.33 -5.04 -3.11
CA ILE A 404 8.77 -5.14 -3.35
C ILE A 404 9.21 -6.57 -3.04
N CYS A 405 9.84 -7.20 -4.01
CA CYS A 405 10.38 -8.55 -3.89
C CYS A 405 11.66 -8.67 -4.74
N ASP A 406 12.51 -9.62 -4.37
CA ASP A 406 13.72 -9.98 -5.12
C ASP A 406 13.61 -11.38 -5.76
N ASP A 407 12.55 -12.12 -5.47
CA ASP A 407 12.27 -13.45 -5.99
C ASP A 407 10.75 -13.76 -5.96
N THR A 408 10.34 -14.98 -6.31
CA THR A 408 8.93 -15.42 -6.32
C THR A 408 8.44 -16.01 -5.00
N GLU A 409 9.23 -15.97 -3.94
CA GLU A 409 8.98 -16.67 -2.67
C GLU A 409 9.01 -15.73 -1.46
N SER A 410 9.61 -14.56 -1.60
CA SER A 410 9.80 -13.57 -0.56
C SER A 410 9.10 -12.25 -0.90
N CYS A 411 8.80 -11.49 0.14
CA CYS A 411 8.31 -10.14 -0.01
C CYS A 411 8.96 -9.25 1.03
N GLU A 412 9.62 -8.19 0.56
CA GLU A 412 10.20 -7.17 1.42
C GLU A 412 9.12 -6.24 1.97
N LEU A 413 8.15 -5.90 1.12
CA LEU A 413 7.05 -4.98 1.45
C LEU A 413 5.73 -5.50 0.89
N CYS A 414 4.83 -5.93 1.77
CA CYS A 414 3.47 -6.28 1.40
C CYS A 414 2.59 -5.03 1.23
N ASP A 415 1.42 -5.22 0.64
CA ASP A 415 0.36 -4.21 0.61
C ASP A 415 -0.06 -3.76 2.03
N GLU A 416 -0.70 -2.60 2.14
CA GLU A 416 -1.15 -2.05 3.44
C GLU A 416 -2.03 -3.07 4.20
N ASN A 417 -1.90 -3.09 5.53
CA ASN A 417 -2.55 -4.06 6.43
C ASN A 417 -2.09 -5.52 6.22
N MET A 418 -0.94 -5.75 5.59
CA MET A 418 -0.35 -7.07 5.45
C MET A 418 1.11 -7.12 5.90
N TYR A 419 1.58 -8.32 6.25
CA TYR A 419 2.99 -8.62 6.47
C TYR A 419 3.35 -9.94 5.81
N PHE A 420 4.63 -10.08 5.45
CA PHE A 420 5.13 -11.31 4.87
C PHE A 420 5.29 -12.37 5.96
N ASN A 421 4.48 -13.43 5.88
CA ASN A 421 4.59 -14.58 6.77
C ASN A 421 5.49 -15.64 6.12
N LYS A 422 6.71 -15.77 6.64
CA LYS A 422 7.73 -16.69 6.11
C LYS A 422 7.28 -18.16 6.11
N GLU A 423 6.51 -18.59 7.10
CA GLU A 423 6.01 -19.98 7.17
C GLU A 423 4.98 -20.27 6.09
N LYS A 424 4.19 -19.27 5.70
CA LYS A 424 3.16 -19.38 4.67
C LYS A 424 3.64 -19.02 3.26
N GLY A 425 4.83 -18.42 3.14
CA GLY A 425 5.34 -17.89 1.87
C GLY A 425 4.40 -16.87 1.24
N ALA A 426 3.69 -16.08 2.05
CA ALA A 426 2.64 -15.18 1.57
C ALA A 426 2.48 -13.93 2.42
N CYS A 427 2.05 -12.84 1.77
CA CYS A 427 1.53 -11.66 2.45
C CYS A 427 0.17 -12.00 3.09
N VAL A 428 0.07 -11.86 4.41
CA VAL A 428 -1.15 -12.13 5.18
C VAL A 428 -1.55 -10.92 6.01
N ASN A 429 -2.83 -10.80 6.31
CA ASN A 429 -3.35 -9.66 7.06
C ASN A 429 -2.71 -9.51 8.45
N CYS A 430 -2.55 -8.27 8.89
CA CYS A 430 -2.21 -7.95 10.27
C CYS A 430 -3.30 -8.50 11.24
N LEU A 431 -2.92 -8.73 12.49
CA LEU A 431 -3.85 -9.25 13.50
C LEU A 431 -4.93 -8.24 13.88
N ASP A 432 -4.62 -6.95 13.78
CA ASP A 432 -5.55 -5.85 14.03
C ASP A 432 -5.95 -5.21 12.70
N THR A 433 -7.24 -5.21 12.39
CA THR A 433 -7.76 -4.67 11.13
C THR A 433 -7.62 -3.14 11.03
N ASN A 434 -7.40 -2.46 12.16
CA ASN A 434 -7.15 -1.01 12.19
C ASN A 434 -5.65 -0.68 12.10
N CYS A 435 -4.80 -1.69 11.93
CA CYS A 435 -3.39 -1.52 11.66
C CYS A 435 -3.13 -1.17 10.19
N LYS A 436 -2.22 -0.23 9.97
CA LYS A 436 -1.73 0.12 8.63
C LYS A 436 -0.51 -0.71 8.25
N TYR A 437 0.48 -0.81 9.15
CA TYR A 437 1.68 -1.65 8.97
C TYR A 437 1.98 -2.45 10.23
N CYS A 438 2.20 -3.75 10.07
CA CYS A 438 2.56 -4.64 11.16
C CYS A 438 3.98 -5.24 10.99
N ASP A 439 4.53 -5.73 12.10
CA ASP A 439 5.79 -6.46 12.09
C ASP A 439 5.63 -7.89 11.54
N THR A 440 6.73 -8.63 11.47
CA THR A 440 6.78 -10.01 10.96
C THR A 440 5.98 -11.02 11.81
N THR A 441 5.43 -10.60 12.96
CA THR A 441 4.54 -11.41 13.79
C THR A 441 3.06 -11.02 13.63
N GLY A 442 2.76 -10.07 12.74
CA GLY A 442 1.42 -9.54 12.52
C GLY A 442 0.95 -8.54 13.56
N ARG A 443 1.83 -8.09 14.47
CA ARG A 443 1.51 -7.08 15.49
C ARG A 443 1.76 -5.68 14.96
N CYS A 444 0.93 -4.73 15.37
CA CYS A 444 0.93 -3.42 14.73
C CYS A 444 2.15 -2.56 15.08
N ASN A 445 2.72 -1.90 14.08
CA ASN A 445 3.75 -0.86 14.26
C ASN A 445 3.22 0.54 13.94
N GLU A 446 2.25 0.63 13.03
CA GLU A 446 1.64 1.89 12.63
C GLU A 446 0.13 1.69 12.40
N CYS A 447 -0.68 2.52 13.04
CA CYS A 447 -2.14 2.44 12.95
C CYS A 447 -2.69 3.26 11.78
N ASN A 448 -3.92 2.95 11.37
CA ASN A 448 -4.68 3.79 10.46
C ASN A 448 -4.93 5.18 11.07
N LYS A 449 -5.24 6.17 10.21
CA LYS A 449 -5.55 7.53 10.65
C LYS A 449 -6.66 7.53 11.72
N ASN A 450 -6.49 8.35 12.76
CA ASN A 450 -7.36 8.47 13.95
C ASN A 450 -7.26 7.32 14.97
N TYR A 451 -6.31 6.40 14.79
CA TYR A 451 -6.04 5.34 15.77
C TYR A 451 -4.69 5.54 16.46
N GLN A 452 -4.64 5.27 17.77
CA GLN A 452 -3.43 5.32 18.56
C GLN A 452 -2.88 3.92 18.81
N LEU A 453 -1.57 3.74 18.59
CA LEU A 453 -0.87 2.50 18.94
C LEU A 453 -0.63 2.43 20.45
N ILE A 454 -1.09 1.34 21.06
CA ILE A 454 -0.92 1.06 22.50
C ILE A 454 0.17 0.02 22.71
N MET A 455 1.19 0.38 23.50
CA MET A 455 2.30 -0.49 23.88
C MET A 455 2.08 -1.10 25.27
N PRO A 456 2.58 -2.32 25.56
CA PRO A 456 3.41 -3.19 24.70
C PRO A 456 2.59 -4.10 23.76
N TYR A 457 1.26 -4.04 23.83
CA TYR A 457 0.37 -4.96 23.13
C TYR A 457 0.34 -4.78 21.61
N LYS A 458 0.76 -3.61 21.10
CA LYS A 458 0.81 -3.29 19.67
C LYS A 458 -0.56 -3.39 18.98
N VAL A 459 -1.57 -2.79 19.62
CA VAL A 459 -2.97 -2.75 19.16
C VAL A 459 -3.39 -1.30 18.92
N CYS A 460 -4.25 -1.08 17.93
CA CYS A 460 -4.74 0.21 17.50
C CYS A 460 -6.15 0.48 18.07
N ILE A 461 -6.28 1.57 18.81
CA ILE A 461 -7.57 2.00 19.37
C ILE A 461 -8.04 3.28 18.70
N LEU A 462 -9.35 3.40 18.48
CA LEU A 462 -9.93 4.60 17.88
C LEU A 462 -9.88 5.76 18.88
N CYS A 463 -9.27 6.86 18.49
CA CYS A 463 -9.34 8.10 19.26
C CYS A 463 -10.65 8.84 18.99
N GLY A 464 -11.11 9.62 19.98
CA GLY A 464 -12.24 10.53 19.79
C GLY A 464 -12.02 11.51 18.63
N ASN A 465 -13.10 12.09 18.10
CA ASN A 465 -13.03 13.00 16.96
C ASN A 465 -12.08 14.18 17.20
N ASN A 466 -11.27 14.49 16.18
CA ASN A 466 -10.29 15.59 16.18
C ASN A 466 -9.22 15.45 17.28
N CYS A 467 -8.89 14.21 17.65
CA CYS A 467 -7.86 13.87 18.63
C CYS A 467 -6.63 13.25 17.94
N VAL A 468 -5.45 13.79 18.24
CA VAL A 468 -4.17 13.31 17.71
C VAL A 468 -3.64 12.14 18.55
N ARG A 469 -3.80 12.20 19.88
CA ARG A 469 -3.35 11.15 20.80
C ARG A 469 -4.38 10.90 21.89
N CYS A 470 -4.72 9.64 22.13
CA CYS A 470 -5.66 9.22 23.15
C CYS A 470 -5.08 8.17 24.12
N ARG A 471 -5.74 8.00 25.27
CA ARG A 471 -5.46 6.91 26.24
C ARG A 471 -6.12 5.61 25.79
N GLU A 472 -5.83 4.52 26.52
CA GLU A 472 -6.36 3.17 26.26
C GLU A 472 -7.91 3.10 26.16
N ASP A 473 -8.62 3.99 26.84
CA ASP A 473 -10.09 4.10 26.82
C ASP A 473 -10.64 5.00 25.70
N GLY A 474 -9.77 5.51 24.82
CA GLY A 474 -10.12 6.43 23.73
C GLY A 474 -10.22 7.90 24.15
N THR A 475 -9.99 8.23 25.44
CA THR A 475 -10.05 9.63 25.90
C THR A 475 -8.90 10.47 25.36
N CYS A 476 -9.19 11.68 24.90
CA CYS A 476 -8.18 12.50 24.25
C CYS A 476 -7.16 13.08 25.23
N ILE A 477 -5.90 13.06 24.82
CA ILE A 477 -4.77 13.68 25.52
C ILE A 477 -4.34 14.94 24.79
N GLU A 478 -4.42 14.93 23.45
CA GLU A 478 -3.94 16.00 22.58
C GLU A 478 -4.87 16.15 21.37
N CYS A 479 -5.45 17.33 21.20
CA CYS A 479 -6.34 17.65 20.08
C CYS A 479 -5.57 18.03 18.81
N GLU A 480 -6.22 17.92 17.65
CA GLU A 480 -5.69 18.43 16.39
C GLU A 480 -5.41 19.95 16.45
N PRO A 481 -4.50 20.47 15.59
CA PRO A 481 -4.29 21.90 15.47
C PRO A 481 -5.61 22.65 15.25
N ASN A 482 -5.79 23.79 15.94
CA ASN A 482 -7.02 24.60 15.99
C ASN A 482 -8.17 24.01 16.80
N TYR A 483 -8.01 22.86 17.45
CA TYR A 483 -9.00 22.34 18.39
C TYR A 483 -8.57 22.59 19.85
N LYS A 484 -9.55 22.78 20.73
CA LYS A 484 -9.38 22.99 22.17
C LYS A 484 -10.00 21.83 22.94
N MET A 485 -9.40 21.42 24.07
CA MET A 485 -9.87 20.30 24.87
C MET A 485 -10.81 20.75 25.99
N LEU A 486 -11.97 20.13 26.11
CA LEU A 486 -12.86 20.27 27.27
C LEU A 486 -12.26 19.54 28.48
N ASP A 487 -12.15 20.24 29.62
CA ASP A 487 -11.48 19.70 30.81
C ASP A 487 -12.21 18.46 31.39
N GLU A 488 -13.55 18.53 31.47
CA GLU A 488 -14.40 17.49 32.05
C GLU A 488 -14.45 16.20 31.21
N THR A 489 -14.67 16.34 29.90
CA THR A 489 -14.96 15.20 29.01
C THR A 489 -13.75 14.77 28.18
N ARG A 490 -12.66 15.54 28.19
CA ARG A 490 -11.49 15.31 27.33
C ARG A 490 -11.84 15.20 25.84
N SER A 491 -12.88 15.92 25.40
CA SER A 491 -13.31 15.99 24.00
C SER A 491 -12.80 17.28 23.34
N CYS A 492 -12.57 17.23 22.02
CA CYS A 492 -11.99 18.34 21.26
C CYS A 492 -13.07 19.15 20.52
N VAL A 493 -13.02 20.48 20.66
CA VAL A 493 -13.94 21.45 20.04
C VAL A 493 -13.21 22.44 19.14
N TYR A 494 -13.81 22.85 18.03
CA TYR A 494 -13.16 23.65 16.99
C TYR A 494 -12.99 25.12 17.39
N GLU A 495 -11.77 25.65 17.26
CA GLU A 495 -11.29 27.03 17.45
C GLU A 495 -11.53 27.70 18.81
N LYS A 496 -12.74 27.63 19.37
CA LYS A 496 -13.16 28.35 20.56
C LYS A 496 -13.88 27.42 21.54
N CYS A 497 -13.80 27.76 22.83
CA CYS A 497 -14.63 27.10 23.83
C CYS A 497 -16.11 27.41 23.55
N PRO A 498 -17.01 26.40 23.62
CA PRO A 498 -18.44 26.60 23.43
C PRO A 498 -19.02 27.46 24.57
N GLU A 499 -20.26 27.93 24.39
CA GLU A 499 -21.00 28.60 25.46
C GLU A 499 -20.96 27.78 26.76
N ARG A 500 -20.95 28.47 27.91
CA ARG A 500 -20.74 27.91 29.26
C ARG A 500 -19.33 27.38 29.54
N TYR A 501 -18.35 27.64 28.67
CA TYR A 501 -16.95 27.35 28.92
C TYR A 501 -16.07 28.56 28.64
N TYR A 502 -14.97 28.69 29.38
CA TYR A 502 -13.93 29.70 29.16
C TYR A 502 -12.57 29.03 28.99
N GLU A 503 -11.65 29.71 28.31
CA GLU A 503 -10.31 29.21 28.11
C GLU A 503 -9.41 29.55 29.31
N ALA A 504 -8.83 28.53 29.93
CA ALA A 504 -7.82 28.68 30.96
C ALA A 504 -6.81 27.54 30.91
N GLU A 505 -5.52 27.88 30.97
CA GLU A 505 -4.40 26.92 30.93
C GLU A 505 -4.41 26.01 29.68
N GLY A 506 -4.94 26.52 28.55
CA GLY A 506 -5.07 25.77 27.31
C GLY A 506 -6.24 24.78 27.27
N LEU A 507 -7.11 24.77 28.29
CA LEU A 507 -8.31 23.95 28.38
C LEU A 507 -9.57 24.82 28.39
N CYS A 508 -10.67 24.24 27.91
CA CYS A 508 -12.00 24.81 28.07
C CYS A 508 -12.59 24.33 29.41
N LYS A 509 -12.57 25.21 30.40
CA LYS A 509 -13.12 24.97 31.74
C LYS A 509 -14.55 25.50 31.81
N ARG A 510 -15.41 24.80 32.55
CA ARG A 510 -16.82 25.15 32.65
C ARG A 510 -17.02 26.43 33.47
N CYS A 511 -17.93 27.30 33.05
CA CYS A 511 -18.37 28.46 33.82
C CYS A 511 -19.09 28.04 35.11
N ASP A 512 -19.13 28.94 36.09
CA ASP A 512 -19.90 28.73 37.32
C ASP A 512 -21.39 28.50 37.03
N GLU A 513 -22.06 27.89 38.00
CA GLU A 513 -23.48 27.58 37.90
C GLU A 513 -24.31 28.83 37.57
N ASN A 514 -25.29 28.69 36.68
CA ASN A 514 -26.13 29.77 36.15
C ASN A 514 -25.43 30.82 35.27
N CYS A 515 -24.16 30.62 34.91
CA CYS A 515 -23.46 31.48 33.96
C CYS A 515 -23.49 30.91 32.52
N ALA A 516 -23.90 31.73 31.54
CA ALA A 516 -23.91 31.39 30.12
C ALA A 516 -22.59 31.77 29.43
N VAL A 517 -22.05 32.95 29.74
CA VAL A 517 -20.79 33.47 29.20
C VAL A 517 -19.92 33.98 30.35
N CYS A 518 -18.72 33.42 30.50
CA CYS A 518 -17.77 33.83 31.53
C CYS A 518 -16.38 34.08 30.94
N VAL A 519 -15.61 34.95 31.60
CA VAL A 519 -14.22 35.26 31.21
C VAL A 519 -13.23 34.40 31.96
N LYS A 520 -13.51 34.14 33.24
CA LYS A 520 -12.75 33.27 34.14
C LYS A 520 -13.62 32.84 35.31
N ASN A 521 -13.09 31.97 36.15
CA ASN A 521 -13.75 31.53 37.38
C ASN A 521 -14.25 32.72 38.23
N GLY A 522 -15.52 32.73 38.63
CA GLY A 522 -16.14 33.79 39.43
C GLY A 522 -16.51 35.08 38.70
N GLU A 523 -16.30 35.18 37.37
CA GLU A 523 -16.67 36.37 36.58
C GLU A 523 -17.55 35.99 35.38
N CYS A 524 -18.85 36.23 35.54
CA CYS A 524 -19.90 35.98 34.57
C CYS A 524 -20.37 37.26 33.88
N GLU A 525 -20.31 37.26 32.55
CA GLU A 525 -20.78 38.36 31.72
C GLU A 525 -22.29 38.26 31.43
N GLU A 526 -22.76 37.04 31.16
CA GLU A 526 -24.14 36.76 30.77
C GLU A 526 -24.69 35.56 31.54
N CYS A 527 -25.86 35.73 32.17
CA CYS A 527 -26.53 34.67 32.92
C CYS A 527 -27.33 33.76 31.99
N VAL A 528 -27.51 32.50 32.39
CA VAL A 528 -28.46 31.61 31.71
C VAL A 528 -29.89 32.17 31.81
N SER A 529 -30.72 31.86 30.82
CA SER A 529 -32.12 32.30 30.81
C SER A 529 -32.85 31.92 32.11
N GLY A 530 -33.43 32.90 32.78
CA GLY A 530 -34.15 32.75 34.06
C GLY A 530 -33.35 33.11 35.32
N ALA A 531 -32.03 33.27 35.23
CA ALA A 531 -31.18 33.72 36.33
C ALA A 531 -31.03 35.25 36.37
N TYR A 532 -30.61 35.79 37.52
CA TYR A 532 -30.44 37.23 37.76
C TYR A 532 -28.97 37.59 37.96
N LYS A 533 -28.52 38.68 37.32
CA LYS A 533 -27.14 39.16 37.41
C LYS A 533 -26.95 40.09 38.61
N VAL A 534 -25.85 39.94 39.34
CA VAL A 534 -25.37 40.93 40.33
C VAL A 534 -24.22 41.70 39.70
N ASP A 535 -24.51 42.84 39.07
CA ASP A 535 -23.55 43.55 38.21
C ASP A 535 -22.22 43.92 38.91
N ARG A 536 -22.26 44.33 40.17
CA ARG A 536 -21.03 44.69 40.91
C ARG A 536 -20.09 43.52 41.15
N LEU A 537 -20.64 42.31 41.26
CA LEU A 537 -19.88 41.11 41.54
C LEU A 537 -19.63 40.28 40.28
N ASN A 538 -20.29 40.60 39.16
CA ASN A 538 -20.29 39.79 37.94
C ASN A 538 -20.63 38.31 38.23
N ILE A 539 -21.66 38.06 39.04
CA ILE A 539 -22.15 36.69 39.31
C ILE A 539 -23.62 36.56 38.93
N CYS A 540 -24.06 35.32 38.71
CA CYS A 540 -25.44 34.99 38.41
C CYS A 540 -26.04 34.17 39.54
N LEU A 541 -27.24 34.54 39.97
CA LEU A 541 -28.00 33.85 41.00
C LEU A 541 -29.30 33.32 40.40
N GLU A 542 -29.75 32.16 40.87
CA GLU A 542 -31.05 31.61 40.48
C GLU A 542 -32.21 32.52 40.95
N SER A 543 -32.05 33.20 42.10
CA SER A 543 -33.00 34.20 42.62
C SER A 543 -32.28 35.27 43.44
N CYS A 544 -32.79 36.50 43.44
CA CYS A 544 -32.22 37.60 44.22
C CYS A 544 -32.65 37.54 45.70
N PRO A 545 -31.71 37.51 46.66
CA PRO A 545 -32.05 37.63 48.08
C PRO A 545 -32.60 39.04 48.40
N LEU A 546 -33.92 39.12 48.62
CA LEU A 546 -34.62 40.40 48.88
C LEU A 546 -34.20 41.12 50.18
N THR A 547 -33.43 40.44 51.03
CA THR A 547 -32.83 41.01 52.25
C THR A 547 -31.60 41.88 51.98
N LYS A 548 -31.18 42.02 50.73
CA LYS A 548 -29.99 42.78 50.34
C LYS A 548 -30.13 43.43 48.96
N TYR A 549 -30.95 42.85 48.10
CA TYR A 549 -31.14 43.33 46.73
C TYR A 549 -32.60 43.63 46.43
N TYR A 550 -32.82 44.57 45.53
CA TYR A 550 -34.08 44.77 44.80
C TYR A 550 -33.98 44.09 43.43
N ILE A 551 -35.09 43.54 42.94
CA ILE A 551 -35.15 42.85 41.63
C ILE A 551 -35.60 43.84 40.56
N ASP A 552 -34.72 44.10 39.61
CA ASP A 552 -35.12 44.67 38.32
C ASP A 552 -35.53 43.52 37.39
N GLU A 553 -36.84 43.27 37.31
CA GLU A 553 -37.42 42.22 36.46
C GLU A 553 -37.26 42.49 34.96
N THR A 554 -37.09 43.76 34.56
CA THR A 554 -36.98 44.16 33.16
C THR A 554 -35.61 43.79 32.63
N ASN A 555 -34.56 44.10 33.40
CA ASN A 555 -33.18 43.83 33.01
C ASN A 555 -32.63 42.52 33.60
N LYS A 556 -33.41 41.82 34.45
CA LYS A 556 -33.02 40.60 35.17
C LYS A 556 -31.74 40.81 36.01
N VAL A 557 -31.70 41.91 36.76
CA VAL A 557 -30.56 42.30 37.61
C VAL A 557 -31.00 42.37 39.08
N CYS A 558 -30.13 41.92 39.98
CA CYS A 558 -30.23 42.18 41.41
C CYS A 558 -29.48 43.48 41.74
N ILE A 559 -30.20 44.53 42.10
CA ILE A 559 -29.62 45.83 42.43
C ILE A 559 -29.40 45.91 43.95
N ASP A 560 -28.18 46.25 44.37
CA ASP A 560 -27.86 46.43 45.80
C ASP A 560 -28.76 47.47 46.46
N CYS A 561 -29.31 47.13 47.63
CA CYS A 561 -29.88 48.13 48.51
C CYS A 561 -28.82 49.14 48.98
N THR A 562 -29.26 50.33 49.41
CA THR A 562 -28.36 51.33 49.99
C THR A 562 -27.66 50.77 51.25
N PRO A 563 -26.47 51.28 51.62
CA PRO A 563 -25.75 50.75 52.79
C PRO A 563 -26.60 50.74 54.06
N ASN A 564 -26.48 49.66 54.84
CA ASN A 564 -27.25 49.39 56.07
C ASN A 564 -28.77 49.21 55.87
N CYS A 565 -29.22 49.07 54.62
CA CYS A 565 -30.61 48.80 54.28
C CYS A 565 -30.85 47.30 54.12
N LYS A 566 -31.83 46.77 54.85
CA LYS A 566 -32.24 45.37 54.84
C LYS A 566 -33.24 45.05 53.72
N THR A 567 -34.15 45.95 53.40
CA THR A 567 -35.03 45.78 52.22
C THR A 567 -35.22 47.10 51.53
N CYS A 568 -35.18 47.11 50.21
CA CYS A 568 -35.31 48.33 49.40
C CYS A 568 -36.26 48.10 48.21
N SER A 569 -36.72 49.21 47.65
CA SER A 569 -37.58 49.23 46.47
C SER A 569 -37.24 50.44 45.61
N GLU A 570 -37.46 50.33 44.31
CA GLU A 570 -37.33 51.45 43.39
C GLU A 570 -38.59 52.32 43.37
N ILE A 571 -38.41 53.64 43.49
CA ILE A 571 -39.46 54.64 43.31
C ILE A 571 -38.89 55.78 42.47
N ASN A 572 -39.43 56.00 41.26
CA ASN A 572 -38.96 57.02 40.30
C ASN A 572 -37.44 56.93 40.02
N ASP A 573 -36.93 55.76 39.65
CA ASP A 573 -35.51 55.52 39.35
C ASP A 573 -34.54 55.71 40.54
N ILE A 574 -35.06 55.80 41.78
CA ILE A 574 -34.26 55.94 43.00
C ILE A 574 -34.49 54.73 43.92
N VAL A 575 -33.40 54.07 44.29
CA VAL A 575 -33.41 52.96 45.27
C VAL A 575 -33.63 53.53 46.66
N MET A 576 -34.84 53.34 47.20
CA MET A 576 -35.23 53.81 48.51
C MET A 576 -35.21 52.67 49.52
N CYS A 577 -34.66 52.90 50.71
CA CYS A 577 -34.71 51.91 51.76
C CYS A 577 -36.11 51.81 52.38
N SER A 578 -36.59 50.58 52.58
CA SER A 578 -37.86 50.28 53.24
C SER A 578 -37.67 49.84 54.69
N THR A 579 -36.64 49.02 54.96
CA THR A 579 -36.30 48.60 56.33
C THR A 579 -34.79 48.60 56.54
N CYS A 580 -34.34 48.97 57.72
CA CYS A 580 -32.91 48.99 58.06
C CYS A 580 -32.43 47.65 58.62
N GLU A 581 -31.13 47.40 58.46
CA GLU A 581 -30.43 46.36 59.21
C GLU A 581 -30.46 46.67 60.72
N ASP A 582 -30.28 45.63 61.54
CA ASP A 582 -30.38 45.76 62.99
C ASP A 582 -29.33 46.78 63.52
N GLY A 583 -29.79 47.76 64.30
CA GLY A 583 -28.94 48.82 64.86
C GLY A 583 -28.95 50.15 64.08
N PHE A 584 -29.60 50.22 62.93
CA PHE A 584 -29.76 51.44 62.13
C PHE A 584 -31.20 51.96 62.14
N LYS A 585 -31.37 53.27 61.97
CA LYS A 585 -32.69 53.93 61.89
C LYS A 585 -32.92 54.55 60.53
N LEU A 586 -34.14 54.42 60.00
CA LEU A 586 -34.55 54.98 58.72
C LEU A 586 -34.88 56.46 58.89
N ILE A 587 -34.20 57.34 58.17
CA ILE A 587 -34.46 58.78 58.19
C ILE A 587 -35.38 59.21 57.04
N GLU A 588 -36.53 59.81 57.36
CA GLU A 588 -37.44 60.40 56.36
C GLU A 588 -37.14 61.91 56.17
N PRO A 589 -37.29 62.47 54.96
CA PRO A 589 -37.79 61.87 53.71
C PRO A 589 -36.72 61.16 52.87
N ARG A 590 -35.45 61.11 53.34
CA ARG A 590 -34.31 60.64 52.54
C ARG A 590 -34.26 59.11 52.36
N ARG A 591 -35.01 58.36 53.17
CA ARG A 591 -35.06 56.88 53.19
C ARG A 591 -33.68 56.21 53.20
N LEU A 592 -32.79 56.73 54.04
CA LEU A 592 -31.47 56.18 54.31
C LEU A 592 -31.41 55.60 55.72
N CYS A 593 -30.63 54.53 55.88
CA CYS A 593 -30.39 53.91 57.18
C CYS A 593 -29.09 54.42 57.78
N VAL A 594 -29.18 55.16 58.87
CA VAL A 594 -28.03 55.77 59.54
C VAL A 594 -28.01 55.38 61.02
N SER A 595 -26.80 55.24 61.57
CA SER A 595 -26.59 54.96 62.99
C SER A 595 -26.60 56.24 63.85
N LYS A 596 -26.43 57.41 63.22
CA LYS A 596 -26.48 58.76 63.80
C LYS A 596 -27.11 59.74 62.80
N CYS A 597 -27.83 60.75 63.28
CA CYS A 597 -28.32 61.83 62.42
C CYS A 597 -27.15 62.64 61.82
N PRO A 598 -27.38 63.32 60.68
CA PRO A 598 -26.43 64.29 60.12
C PRO A 598 -26.03 65.36 61.14
N VAL A 599 -24.92 66.05 60.88
CA VAL A 599 -24.44 67.17 61.71
C VAL A 599 -25.54 68.22 61.88
N GLU A 600 -25.62 68.83 63.06
CA GLU A 600 -26.67 69.78 63.48
C GLU A 600 -28.05 69.15 63.71
N GLU A 601 -28.17 67.82 63.72
CA GLU A 601 -29.41 67.11 64.04
C GLU A 601 -29.19 66.00 65.09
N TYR A 602 -30.25 65.65 65.80
CA TYR A 602 -30.28 64.52 66.74
C TYR A 602 -31.54 63.66 66.51
N PHE A 603 -31.50 62.39 66.95
CA PHE A 603 -32.67 61.52 66.87
C PHE A 603 -33.69 61.84 67.95
N GLU A 604 -34.91 62.19 67.53
CA GLU A 604 -36.08 62.14 68.42
C GLU A 604 -36.63 60.71 68.54
N LEU A 605 -37.61 60.50 69.44
CA LEU A 605 -38.43 59.29 69.47
C LEU A 605 -38.93 58.97 68.05
N GLU A 606 -38.87 57.70 67.67
CA GLU A 606 -39.25 57.18 66.34
C GLU A 606 -38.28 57.46 65.17
N GLY A 607 -37.07 57.97 65.42
CA GLY A 607 -36.00 57.99 64.41
C GLY A 607 -36.04 59.19 63.45
N THR A 608 -36.84 60.21 63.75
CA THR A 608 -36.81 61.49 63.04
C THR A 608 -35.61 62.32 63.49
N CYS A 609 -34.83 62.84 62.54
CA CYS A 609 -33.75 63.78 62.84
C CYS A 609 -34.32 65.19 63.02
N LYS A 610 -34.11 65.77 64.20
CA LYS A 610 -34.50 67.15 64.50
C LYS A 610 -33.29 68.03 64.69
N GLN A 611 -33.45 69.30 64.33
CA GLN A 611 -32.41 70.32 64.44
C GLN A 611 -31.98 70.51 65.89
N CYS A 612 -30.68 70.59 66.08
CA CYS A 612 -30.05 70.90 67.35
C CYS A 612 -30.44 72.30 67.85
N PRO A 613 -30.25 72.57 69.16
CA PRO A 613 -30.41 73.91 69.71
C PRO A 613 -29.65 74.98 68.90
N THR A 614 -30.14 76.22 68.94
CA THR A 614 -29.52 77.34 68.21
C THR A 614 -28.02 77.41 68.51
N ASN A 615 -27.22 77.61 67.45
CA ASN A 615 -25.76 77.67 67.50
C ASN A 615 -25.05 76.37 67.95
N CYS A 616 -25.73 75.22 67.91
CA CYS A 616 -25.17 73.92 68.21
C CYS A 616 -24.84 73.11 66.94
N LEU A 617 -23.66 72.49 66.92
CA LEU A 617 -23.13 71.64 65.84
C LEU A 617 -23.42 70.14 66.07
N GLN A 618 -23.32 69.66 67.31
CA GLN A 618 -23.73 68.31 67.71
C GLN A 618 -24.50 68.38 69.02
N CYS A 619 -25.62 67.68 69.11
CA CYS A 619 -26.46 67.65 70.30
C CYS A 619 -27.00 66.26 70.56
N LYS A 620 -27.32 66.00 71.84
CA LYS A 620 -27.94 64.74 72.26
C LYS A 620 -29.47 64.79 72.19
N ASP A 621 -30.03 65.97 72.46
CA ASP A 621 -31.46 66.24 72.46
C ASP A 621 -31.72 67.74 72.17
N ALA A 622 -33.00 68.13 72.10
CA ALA A 622 -33.44 69.52 71.86
C ALA A 622 -32.95 70.55 72.89
N LYS A 623 -32.29 70.14 73.98
CA LYS A 623 -31.85 71.02 75.06
C LYS A 623 -30.36 70.91 75.38
N SER A 624 -29.68 69.90 74.86
CA SER A 624 -28.32 69.55 75.27
C SER A 624 -27.37 69.61 74.09
N CYS A 625 -26.61 70.70 74.00
CA CYS A 625 -25.53 70.79 73.02
C CYS A 625 -24.26 70.10 73.52
N GLU A 626 -23.60 69.34 72.64
CA GLU A 626 -22.30 68.69 72.89
C GLU A 626 -21.16 69.45 72.22
N GLU A 627 -21.41 70.12 71.09
CA GLU A 627 -20.42 70.90 70.36
C GLU A 627 -21.05 72.18 69.78
N CYS A 628 -20.50 73.35 70.08
CA CYS A 628 -21.02 74.63 69.58
C CYS A 628 -20.51 74.97 68.17
N LYS A 629 -21.34 75.64 67.37
CA LYS A 629 -20.92 76.24 66.11
C LYS A 629 -19.83 77.29 66.35
N ARG A 630 -18.95 77.48 65.36
CA ARG A 630 -17.83 78.42 65.43
C ARG A 630 -18.33 79.85 65.72
N GLY A 631 -17.73 80.52 66.72
CA GLY A 631 -18.13 81.87 67.15
C GLY A 631 -19.07 81.91 68.37
N HIS A 632 -19.42 80.74 68.92
CA HIS A 632 -20.25 80.60 70.11
C HIS A 632 -19.52 79.79 71.20
N PHE A 633 -19.86 80.01 72.47
CA PHE A 633 -19.31 79.26 73.59
C PHE A 633 -20.41 78.45 74.30
N TYR A 634 -20.02 77.31 74.90
CA TYR A 634 -20.93 76.46 75.64
C TYR A 634 -21.22 77.03 77.03
N ASN A 635 -22.49 77.30 77.34
CA ASN A 635 -22.93 77.71 78.67
C ASN A 635 -23.40 76.47 79.46
N SER A 636 -22.60 76.05 80.44
CA SER A 636 -22.86 74.86 81.26
C SER A 636 -24.07 74.98 82.19
N THR A 637 -24.67 76.16 82.32
CA THR A 637 -25.79 76.42 83.23
C THR A 637 -27.13 76.07 82.58
N ASN A 638 -27.22 76.20 81.26
CA ASN A 638 -28.42 75.98 80.46
C ASN A 638 -28.20 75.01 79.28
N ASN A 639 -26.99 74.45 79.15
CA ASN A 639 -26.57 73.49 78.14
C ASN A 639 -26.75 73.95 76.68
N VAL A 640 -26.75 75.26 76.43
CA VAL A 640 -26.88 75.87 75.08
C VAL A 640 -25.66 76.71 74.71
N CYS A 641 -25.54 77.04 73.41
CA CYS A 641 -24.44 77.81 72.86
C CYS A 641 -24.82 79.28 72.70
N GLU A 642 -24.10 80.17 73.38
CA GLU A 642 -24.37 81.60 73.42
C GLU A 642 -23.34 82.41 72.61
N THR A 643 -23.74 83.59 72.16
CA THR A 643 -22.90 84.52 71.39
C THR A 643 -21.88 85.21 72.28
N CYS A 644 -20.65 85.32 71.79
CA CYS A 644 -19.56 86.03 72.44
C CYS A 644 -19.78 87.56 72.41
N ASP A 645 -20.32 88.15 73.48
CA ASP A 645 -20.37 89.61 73.64
C ASP A 645 -19.09 90.12 74.34
N GLY A 646 -18.46 91.13 73.73
CA GLY A 646 -17.06 91.54 73.93
C GLY A 646 -16.61 92.02 75.32
N THR A 647 -17.33 91.70 76.40
CA THR A 647 -16.94 91.95 77.80
C THR A 647 -16.64 90.68 78.60
N THR A 648 -16.85 89.49 78.04
CA THR A 648 -16.41 88.21 78.61
C THR A 648 -15.38 87.57 77.67
N THR A 649 -14.25 87.15 78.22
CA THR A 649 -13.18 86.45 77.49
C THR A 649 -13.76 85.22 76.78
N CYS A 650 -13.89 85.28 75.47
CA CYS A 650 -14.06 84.08 74.65
C CYS A 650 -12.70 83.37 74.56
N LEU A 651 -12.38 82.68 75.66
CA LEU A 651 -11.43 81.59 75.60
C LEU A 651 -12.02 80.58 74.62
N GLU A 652 -11.31 80.34 73.53
CA GLU A 652 -11.51 79.19 72.67
C GLU A 652 -11.60 77.95 73.58
N ASN A 653 -12.81 77.47 73.87
CA ASN A 653 -13.01 76.22 74.57
C ASN A 653 -12.72 75.08 73.58
N LYS A 654 -11.43 74.86 73.32
CA LYS A 654 -10.93 73.49 73.17
C LYS A 654 -10.84 72.88 74.55
N GLN A 655 -11.85 72.06 74.84
CA GLN A 655 -11.78 70.82 75.62
C GLN A 655 -11.55 70.88 77.14
N VAL A 656 -12.47 70.23 77.85
CA VAL A 656 -12.28 69.55 79.14
C VAL A 656 -13.07 68.25 78.99
N ASN A 657 -12.58 67.01 79.17
CA ASN A 657 -11.33 66.38 79.59
C ASN A 657 -11.46 64.91 79.08
N MET A 658 -10.54 64.28 78.34
CA MET A 658 -9.28 63.66 78.76
C MET A 658 -9.21 63.04 80.18
N LYS A 659 -9.29 61.69 80.24
CA LYS A 659 -8.64 60.69 81.13
C LYS A 659 -9.58 59.47 81.25
N LEU A 660 -9.20 58.20 81.06
CA LEU A 660 -7.93 57.50 81.21
C LEU A 660 -7.91 56.23 80.32
N GLU A 661 -6.75 56.02 79.69
CA GLU A 661 -5.97 54.78 79.59
C GLU A 661 -6.54 53.44 79.04
N LYS A 662 -5.84 52.99 77.99
CA LYS A 662 -5.24 51.66 77.78
C LYS A 662 -6.11 50.42 77.98
N LYS A 663 -6.36 49.71 76.87
CA LYS A 663 -5.70 48.44 76.53
C LYS A 663 -6.31 47.84 75.25
N SER A 664 -5.44 47.13 74.51
CA SER A 664 -5.70 45.95 73.64
C SER A 664 -6.66 46.17 72.45
N GLU A 665 -6.45 45.64 71.25
CA GLU A 665 -5.56 44.63 70.68
C GLU A 665 -5.91 44.55 69.17
N LEU A 666 -4.99 43.98 68.39
CA LEU A 666 -5.09 43.56 66.97
C LEU A 666 -5.11 44.64 65.88
#